data_AF-Q2GVH7-F1
#
_entry.id   AF-Q2GVH7-F1
#
_cell.length_a   1.000
_cell.length_b   1.000
_cell.length_c   1.000
_cell.angle_alpha   90.00
_cell.angle_beta   90.00
_cell.angle_gamma   90.00
#
_symmetry.space_group_name_H-M   'P 1'
#
loop_
_entity.id
_entity.type
_entity.pdbx_description
1 polymer ?
#
loop_
_entity_poly.entity_id
_entity_poly.type
_entity_poly.pdbx_seq_one_letter_code
_entity_poly.pdbx_strand_id
1 'polypeptide(L)'
;MLALAAPVCLALAFLFRKWRAWRVQRWVRGQLDVANFHYAPDLEGDLQERLRLRASENRRLKMAFGIDNSLTTTSPSVHSAFLKTASGVLNRRGRNWEELYGIAKAFLEAEVETHEAAGKRSLRLAESVRCMVLAVVLFDSFNIDVTTIPRSDLATITTEINNQWLRSKSHPTDVTPSELLNSTIASLNITSRSPGAEHTALSPAEVLGLLMPQYETLWRVVLLTFVTAYHHQPAAYADAVQRTATVPSCLGDPSLEKEALKLAKEGLRLYPSNKHLYRAALTTTTPTTTTTPPTAATAAVSASLTTLHRHPQIWGGPDARTFHPSRFDTTALTPAQRQAYVPFSVKPHRCPAAGGFGERMVVVLVVALGRGWGRGEGKGEGGDGDGDETRRAVVRFGPGSPSLTETDFVKWYSAMPAGYGPASSLHVPGRPGSRLTQMAKHVANPRPGIGLKQPHVHSPMSLFREHDSKQHRRPPSWESGSRGLTVQIRPQFSAMLYRLGLGALVAAPLVEASFEKNLAYSSPSRRHPSLAVPLSHVNKRQTSDVYAPAEVNFTHGVASGDPYADSVILWTRLAPTTKSVASDLVPGGVVPIYGDSEGAQPSAKAACVEFKIATDLPLSNVVDQGRAFTSSDVDYTVKVSPLGRTKTIPSKTQKVDRNINLAVYSCSNYPEGYFNAYANPVRKESIDYVLHLGDYIYEYKPDSSIQGRNPQPDREIYTLFDYRTRLGAYRTDPDLLASHAKFAWIPVWDDHEVANNAWRNGSSNSDGEVFRARKQAAVRAYFEWMPLRQADMDDSLRIWRSFSLGTLLDLVMLDTRQYDRDLTVLNGLAGIGGNSQEVEKLVDLQNRTIMGFKQEAWFYDQLTQSSERGAAWRLVGNQVIFSRMTLGILGDQPFNRDQWDGYLANRDRVYQHLADGKINNTVMLSGDSHAAWVSDLAWLGKRDYDETTGEGAFGVELAGTAVTSSSPVGGLPKLLANPLSKWLISKNPELQWQDLFYRGYFEMSIGYEAIEARFYGIPDVKVKSDDEILLATFLINNGENKLARNPTVGGGRAKGGALKNGKVPLV
;
A
#
# COMPACT_ATOMS: atom_id res chain seq x y z
N MET A 1 21.01 45.76 -12.86
CA MET A 1 20.03 44.64 -12.91
C MET A 1 19.78 43.97 -11.56
N LEU A 2 20.80 43.74 -10.71
CA LEU A 2 20.62 43.13 -9.38
C LEU A 2 19.76 43.95 -8.39
N ALA A 3 19.76 45.29 -8.48
CA ALA A 3 18.96 46.16 -7.60
C ALA A 3 17.44 46.12 -7.88
N LEU A 4 17.02 45.67 -9.06
CA LEU A 4 15.61 45.51 -9.44
C LEU A 4 15.07 44.09 -9.18
N ALA A 5 15.95 43.12 -8.90
CA ALA A 5 15.57 41.72 -8.68
C ALA A 5 14.94 41.49 -7.30
N ALA A 6 15.46 42.14 -6.25
CA ALA A 6 14.97 41.94 -4.89
C ALA A 6 13.51 42.41 -4.67
N PRO A 7 13.07 43.60 -5.16
CA PRO A 7 11.68 44.02 -5.05
C PRO A 7 10.72 43.10 -5.83
N VAL A 8 11.15 42.61 -6.99
CA VAL A 8 10.35 41.70 -7.83
C VAL A 8 10.25 40.32 -7.18
N CYS A 9 11.33 39.78 -6.63
CA CYS A 9 11.31 38.52 -5.87
C CYS A 9 10.42 38.62 -4.61
N LEU A 10 10.45 39.75 -3.89
CA LEU A 10 9.58 39.99 -2.74
C LEU A 10 8.11 40.14 -3.16
N ALA A 11 7.83 40.83 -4.27
CA ALA A 11 6.49 40.95 -4.82
C ALA A 11 5.94 39.60 -5.30
N LEU A 12 6.77 38.78 -5.97
CA LEU A 12 6.41 37.42 -6.39
C LEU A 12 6.19 36.50 -5.18
N ALA A 13 7.03 36.58 -4.15
CA ALA A 13 6.84 35.83 -2.91
C ALA A 13 5.54 36.23 -2.18
N PHE A 14 5.20 37.52 -2.18
CA PHE A 14 3.97 38.02 -1.61
C PHE A 14 2.73 37.60 -2.42
N LEU A 15 2.79 37.68 -3.76
CA LEU A 15 1.74 37.20 -4.66
C LEU A 15 1.55 35.70 -4.53
N PHE A 16 2.62 34.93 -4.43
CA PHE A 16 2.59 33.48 -4.22
C PHE A 16 1.98 33.11 -2.86
N ARG A 17 2.30 33.86 -1.79
CA ARG A 17 1.65 33.71 -0.48
C ARG A 17 0.15 34.01 -0.55
N LYS A 18 -0.26 35.10 -1.21
CA LYS A 18 -1.69 35.44 -1.41
C LYS A 18 -2.42 34.38 -2.24
N TRP A 19 -1.80 33.89 -3.30
CA TRP A 19 -2.37 32.85 -4.15
C TRP A 19 -2.52 31.51 -3.42
N ARG A 20 -1.52 31.10 -2.62
CA ARG A 20 -1.63 29.91 -1.75
C ARG A 20 -2.78 30.06 -0.74
N ALA A 21 -2.87 31.21 -0.06
CA ALA A 21 -3.96 31.49 0.88
C ALA A 21 -5.33 31.44 0.19
N TRP A 22 -5.46 32.02 -1.01
CA TRP A 22 -6.69 31.97 -1.79
C TRP A 22 -7.07 30.53 -2.21
N ARG A 23 -6.11 29.71 -2.65
CA ARG A 23 -6.37 28.30 -2.99
C ARG A 23 -6.88 27.49 -1.80
N VAL A 24 -6.28 27.68 -0.62
CA VAL A 24 -6.75 27.03 0.63
C VAL A 24 -8.17 27.48 0.95
N GLN A 25 -8.46 28.78 0.88
CA GLN A 25 -9.81 29.30 1.16
C GLN A 25 -10.86 28.77 0.18
N ARG A 26 -10.54 28.68 -1.11
CA ARG A 26 -11.42 28.08 -2.12
C ARG A 26 -11.66 26.60 -1.83
N TRP A 27 -10.62 25.86 -1.43
CA TRP A 27 -10.75 24.46 -1.06
C TRP A 27 -11.61 24.25 0.19
N VAL A 28 -11.40 25.03 1.25
CA VAL A 28 -12.23 25.02 2.47
C VAL A 28 -13.70 25.22 2.11
N ARG A 29 -14.00 26.21 1.26
CA ARG A 29 -15.37 26.46 0.80
C ARG A 29 -15.97 25.26 0.08
N GLY A 30 -15.24 24.65 -0.84
CA GLY A 30 -15.70 23.45 -1.53
C GLY A 30 -16.02 22.27 -0.59
N GLN A 31 -15.26 22.09 0.49
CA GLN A 31 -15.58 21.06 1.50
C GLN A 31 -16.89 21.38 2.25
N LEU A 32 -17.11 22.66 2.58
CA LEU A 32 -18.33 23.10 3.26
C LEU A 32 -19.55 23.04 2.34
N ASP A 33 -19.38 23.28 1.04
CA ASP A 33 -20.43 23.20 0.02
C ASP A 33 -20.99 21.77 -0.12
N VAL A 34 -20.17 20.74 0.08
CA VAL A 34 -20.65 19.35 0.16
C VAL A 34 -21.42 19.09 1.45
N ALA A 35 -20.96 19.67 2.56
CA ALA A 35 -21.57 19.47 3.88
C ALA A 35 -22.99 20.05 3.96
N ASN A 36 -23.25 21.19 3.30
CA ASN A 36 -24.53 21.89 3.26
C ASN A 36 -25.36 21.68 1.98
N PHE A 37 -24.90 20.84 1.03
CA PHE A 37 -25.51 20.59 -0.27
C PHE A 37 -25.46 21.77 -1.28
N HIS A 38 -24.66 22.80 -1.05
CA HIS A 38 -24.51 23.92 -2.00
C HIS A 38 -23.80 23.57 -3.31
N TYR A 39 -23.21 22.37 -3.43
CA TYR A 39 -22.78 21.83 -4.72
C TYR A 39 -23.95 21.57 -5.70
N ALA A 40 -25.18 21.57 -5.18
CA ALA A 40 -26.43 21.35 -5.88
C ALA A 40 -27.42 22.49 -5.54
N PRO A 41 -27.18 23.72 -6.04
CA PRO A 41 -27.94 24.91 -5.63
C PRO A 41 -29.44 24.81 -5.91
N ASP A 42 -29.84 24.02 -6.91
CA ASP A 42 -31.26 23.77 -7.25
C ASP A 42 -32.01 22.97 -6.17
N LEU A 43 -31.31 22.40 -5.18
CA LEU A 43 -31.89 21.71 -4.03
C LEU A 43 -32.11 22.62 -2.81
N GLU A 44 -31.86 23.93 -2.95
CA GLU A 44 -32.08 24.90 -1.89
C GLU A 44 -33.58 24.99 -1.56
N GLY A 45 -34.00 24.27 -0.52
CA GLY A 45 -35.40 24.16 -0.09
C GLY A 45 -36.00 22.75 -0.21
N ASP A 46 -35.42 21.87 -1.04
CA ASP A 46 -35.90 20.49 -1.21
C ASP A 46 -35.26 19.57 -0.15
N LEU A 47 -35.99 19.35 0.94
CA LEU A 47 -35.54 18.46 2.02
C LEU A 47 -35.58 16.98 1.60
N GLN A 48 -36.56 16.57 0.80
CA GLN A 48 -36.74 15.18 0.41
C GLN A 48 -35.58 14.71 -0.46
N GLU A 49 -35.17 15.53 -1.43
CA GLU A 49 -34.07 15.18 -2.30
C GLU A 49 -32.72 15.19 -1.58
N ARG A 50 -32.50 16.15 -0.65
CA ARG A 50 -31.31 16.12 0.22
C ARG A 50 -31.25 14.88 1.10
N LEU A 51 -32.39 14.41 1.59
CA LEU A 51 -32.48 13.15 2.34
C LEU A 51 -32.20 11.96 1.42
N ARG A 52 -32.72 11.94 0.19
CA ARG A 52 -32.41 10.91 -0.81
C ARG A 52 -30.91 10.79 -1.07
N LEU A 53 -30.25 11.93 -1.32
CA LEU A 53 -28.80 11.99 -1.58
C LEU A 53 -27.93 11.61 -0.37
N ARG A 54 -28.45 11.77 0.86
CA ARG A 54 -27.78 11.31 2.09
C ARG A 54 -28.02 9.82 2.34
N ALA A 55 -29.24 9.37 2.16
CA ALA A 55 -29.70 8.02 2.47
C ALA A 55 -29.12 6.99 1.50
N SER A 56 -28.89 7.35 0.23
CA SER A 56 -28.26 6.47 -0.77
C SER A 56 -26.96 5.86 -0.24
N GLU A 57 -26.05 6.70 0.26
CA GLU A 57 -24.74 6.28 0.77
C GLU A 57 -24.84 5.50 2.10
N ASN A 58 -25.95 5.65 2.82
CA ASN A 58 -26.17 5.03 4.13
C ASN A 58 -27.13 3.84 4.11
N ARG A 59 -27.64 3.44 2.94
CA ARG A 59 -28.63 2.35 2.80
C ARG A 59 -28.16 1.03 3.42
N ARG A 60 -26.87 0.74 3.34
CA ARG A 60 -26.24 -0.44 3.97
C ARG A 60 -26.50 -0.53 5.48
N LEU A 61 -26.64 0.60 6.18
CA LEU A 61 -26.91 0.63 7.62
C LEU A 61 -28.34 0.20 7.93
N LYS A 62 -29.28 0.51 7.03
CA LYS A 62 -30.66 0.02 7.13
C LYS A 62 -30.72 -1.49 6.95
N MET A 63 -29.94 -2.04 6.02
CA MET A 63 -29.82 -3.50 5.84
C MET A 63 -29.13 -4.16 7.03
N ALA A 64 -28.03 -3.59 7.51
CA ALA A 64 -27.23 -4.19 8.58
C ALA A 64 -27.87 -4.08 9.96
N PHE A 65 -28.66 -3.05 10.25
CA PHE A 65 -29.18 -2.81 11.61
C PHE A 65 -30.70 -2.66 11.67
N GLY A 66 -31.40 -2.71 10.53
CA GLY A 66 -32.83 -2.43 10.46
C GLY A 66 -33.22 -0.97 10.72
N ILE A 67 -32.26 -0.04 10.84
CA ILE A 67 -32.52 1.34 11.27
C ILE A 67 -33.13 2.22 10.16
N ASP A 68 -34.20 2.94 10.49
CA ASP A 68 -34.80 3.97 9.64
C ASP A 68 -34.79 5.33 10.35
N ASN A 69 -33.69 6.06 10.25
CA ASN A 69 -33.47 7.33 10.95
C ASN A 69 -32.92 8.42 10.01
N SER A 70 -32.54 9.58 10.54
CA SER A 70 -32.03 10.71 9.74
C SER A 70 -30.76 10.44 8.91
N LEU A 71 -30.09 9.30 9.12
CA LEU A 71 -28.95 8.85 8.32
C LEU A 71 -29.41 8.03 7.12
N THR A 72 -30.46 7.23 7.26
CA THR A 72 -30.88 6.19 6.29
C THR A 72 -32.20 6.48 5.60
N THR A 73 -33.01 7.41 6.13
CA THR A 73 -34.35 7.69 5.63
C THR A 73 -34.34 8.68 4.47
N THR A 74 -35.24 8.45 3.51
CA THR A 74 -35.58 9.40 2.45
C THR A 74 -36.81 10.24 2.80
N SER A 75 -37.48 9.95 3.93
CA SER A 75 -38.74 10.57 4.31
C SER A 75 -38.53 11.81 5.19
N PRO A 76 -39.04 13.00 4.79
CA PRO A 76 -39.01 14.20 5.63
C PRO A 76 -39.73 14.03 6.98
N SER A 77 -40.81 13.24 7.04
CA SER A 77 -41.56 13.01 8.29
C SER A 77 -40.77 12.15 9.28
N VAL A 78 -40.15 11.06 8.82
CA VAL A 78 -39.28 10.21 9.64
C VAL A 78 -38.04 10.98 10.09
N HIS A 79 -37.44 11.78 9.21
CA HIS A 79 -36.33 12.67 9.55
C HIS A 79 -36.70 13.65 10.67
N SER A 80 -37.85 14.33 10.53
CA SER A 80 -38.31 15.33 11.49
C SER A 80 -38.67 14.70 12.83
N ALA A 81 -39.37 13.55 12.83
CA ALA A 81 -39.69 12.79 14.03
C ALA A 81 -38.42 12.35 14.77
N PHE A 82 -37.45 11.76 14.05
CA PHE A 82 -36.17 11.38 14.63
C PHE A 82 -35.43 12.58 15.21
N LEU A 83 -35.33 13.71 14.48
CA LEU A 83 -34.62 14.90 14.98
C LEU A 83 -35.30 15.47 16.23
N LYS A 84 -36.63 15.44 16.31
CA LYS A 84 -37.39 15.84 17.51
C LYS A 84 -37.02 14.95 18.69
N THR A 85 -37.06 13.63 18.52
CA THR A 85 -36.70 12.66 19.57
C THR A 85 -35.25 12.78 19.99
N ALA A 86 -34.31 12.75 19.04
CA ALA A 86 -32.88 12.85 19.30
C ALA A 86 -32.51 14.17 19.98
N SER A 87 -33.07 15.30 19.52
CA SER A 87 -32.83 16.60 20.16
C SER A 87 -33.44 16.67 21.56
N GLY A 88 -34.61 16.05 21.78
CA GLY A 88 -35.25 15.96 23.10
C GLY A 88 -34.42 15.17 24.10
N VAL A 89 -33.79 14.07 23.67
CA VAL A 89 -32.89 13.26 24.51
C VAL A 89 -31.58 14.00 24.80
N LEU A 90 -31.01 14.65 23.79
CA LEU A 90 -29.67 15.25 23.87
C LEU A 90 -29.64 16.64 24.53
N ASN A 91 -30.64 17.48 24.28
CA ASN A 91 -30.62 18.89 24.71
C ASN A 91 -31.48 19.16 25.97
N ARG A 92 -31.56 18.18 26.89
CA ARG A 92 -32.27 18.31 28.17
C ARG A 92 -31.60 19.36 29.07
N ARG A 93 -32.39 20.29 29.61
CA ARG A 93 -31.94 21.26 30.62
C ARG A 93 -31.69 20.54 31.96
N GLY A 94 -30.69 20.99 32.72
CA GLY A 94 -30.42 20.47 34.07
C GLY A 94 -29.85 19.03 34.11
N ARG A 95 -29.27 18.53 33.01
CA ARG A 95 -28.59 17.23 33.00
C ARG A 95 -27.51 17.19 34.08
N ASN A 96 -27.53 16.15 34.90
CA ASN A 96 -26.56 15.96 35.98
C ASN A 96 -25.25 15.36 35.42
N TRP A 97 -24.29 16.21 35.09
CA TRP A 97 -22.99 15.78 34.57
C TRP A 97 -22.13 15.07 35.61
N GLU A 98 -22.34 15.36 36.89
CA GLU A 98 -21.63 14.73 38.00
C GLU A 98 -22.05 13.28 38.19
N GLU A 99 -23.35 12.99 38.07
CA GLU A 99 -23.88 11.63 38.06
C GLU A 99 -23.35 10.81 36.87
N LEU A 100 -23.32 11.38 35.66
CA LEU A 100 -22.77 10.69 34.48
C LEU A 100 -21.27 10.38 34.64
N TYR A 101 -20.51 11.30 35.23
CA TYR A 101 -19.11 11.07 35.59
C TYR A 101 -18.99 9.98 36.66
N GLY A 102 -19.85 10.00 37.69
CA GLY A 102 -19.90 8.98 38.74
C GLY A 102 -20.13 7.57 38.19
N ILE A 103 -21.06 7.42 37.24
CA ILE A 103 -21.33 6.14 36.57
C ILE A 103 -20.12 5.67 35.77
N ALA A 104 -19.52 6.56 34.98
CA ALA A 104 -18.31 6.23 34.22
C ALA A 104 -17.17 5.78 35.15
N LYS A 105 -16.95 6.52 36.24
CA LYS A 105 -15.93 6.22 37.24
C LYS A 105 -16.18 4.88 37.93
N ALA A 106 -17.39 4.65 38.44
CA ALA A 106 -17.76 3.41 39.12
C ALA A 106 -17.60 2.18 38.21
N PHE A 107 -17.94 2.32 36.92
CA PHE A 107 -17.71 1.26 35.93
C PHE A 107 -16.21 0.93 35.79
N LEU A 108 -15.35 1.94 35.70
CA LEU A 108 -13.90 1.76 35.58
C LEU A 108 -13.28 1.15 36.85
N GLU A 109 -13.74 1.56 38.03
CA GLU A 109 -13.30 1.00 39.32
C GLU A 109 -13.69 -0.48 39.43
N ALA A 110 -14.94 -0.83 39.10
CA ALA A 110 -15.42 -2.21 39.09
C ALA A 110 -14.65 -3.09 38.08
N GLU A 111 -14.30 -2.56 36.90
CA GLU A 111 -13.46 -3.27 35.92
C GLU A 111 -12.07 -3.59 36.50
N VAL A 112 -11.45 -2.65 37.22
CA VAL A 112 -10.15 -2.85 37.87
C VAL A 112 -10.26 -3.89 38.97
N GLU A 113 -11.19 -3.73 39.90
CA GLU A 113 -11.40 -4.65 41.03
C GLU A 113 -11.65 -6.08 40.55
N THR A 114 -12.49 -6.26 39.53
CA THR A 114 -12.78 -7.58 38.93
C THR A 114 -11.53 -8.22 38.33
N HIS A 115 -10.68 -7.43 37.66
CA HIS A 115 -9.45 -7.95 37.06
C HIS A 115 -8.38 -8.26 38.11
N GLU A 116 -8.26 -7.43 39.15
CA GLU A 116 -7.37 -7.68 40.28
C GLU A 116 -7.78 -8.94 41.04
N ALA A 117 -9.08 -9.12 41.32
CA ALA A 117 -9.63 -10.33 41.92
C ALA A 117 -9.39 -11.57 41.07
N ALA A 118 -9.37 -11.43 39.73
CA ALA A 118 -9.02 -12.50 38.79
C ALA A 118 -7.50 -12.70 38.60
N GLY A 119 -6.64 -12.02 39.36
CA GLY A 119 -5.18 -12.09 39.26
C GLY A 119 -4.62 -11.48 37.96
N LYS A 120 -5.42 -10.74 37.19
CA LYS A 120 -5.02 -10.13 35.93
C LYS A 120 -4.37 -8.76 36.18
N ARG A 121 -3.22 -8.53 35.55
CA ARG A 121 -2.48 -7.26 35.65
C ARG A 121 -2.72 -6.29 34.48
N SER A 122 -3.63 -6.60 33.56
CA SER A 122 -3.85 -5.82 32.34
C SER A 122 -5.30 -5.86 31.85
N LEU A 123 -5.80 -4.71 31.35
CA LEU A 123 -7.14 -4.52 30.79
C LEU A 123 -7.13 -4.36 29.26
N ARG A 124 -8.24 -4.71 28.60
CA ARG A 124 -8.47 -4.46 27.17
C ARG A 124 -9.05 -3.06 26.95
N LEU A 125 -8.19 -2.05 26.88
CA LEU A 125 -8.57 -0.63 26.83
C LEU A 125 -9.73 -0.33 25.85
N ALA A 126 -9.66 -0.77 24.60
CA ALA A 126 -10.69 -0.46 23.61
C ALA A 126 -12.04 -1.14 23.87
N GLU A 127 -12.05 -2.31 24.51
CA GLU A 127 -13.27 -3.00 24.91
C GLU A 127 -13.89 -2.33 26.14
N SER A 128 -13.08 -2.03 27.15
CA SER A 128 -13.55 -1.35 28.36
C SER A 128 -14.08 0.05 28.06
N VAL A 129 -13.41 0.83 27.18
CA VAL A 129 -13.93 2.14 26.76
C VAL A 129 -15.25 2.02 25.99
N ARG A 130 -15.38 1.05 25.08
CA ARG A 130 -16.66 0.79 24.39
C ARG A 130 -17.77 0.49 25.40
N CYS A 131 -17.51 -0.39 26.37
CA CYS A 131 -18.53 -0.80 27.33
C CYS A 131 -18.89 0.31 28.32
N MET A 132 -17.90 1.08 28.80
CA MET A 132 -18.13 2.26 29.64
C MET A 132 -18.98 3.30 28.90
N VAL A 133 -18.64 3.63 27.65
CA VAL A 133 -19.40 4.61 26.85
C VAL A 133 -20.82 4.10 26.60
N LEU A 134 -20.99 2.81 26.29
CA LEU A 134 -22.32 2.21 26.14
C LEU A 134 -23.13 2.32 27.43
N ALA A 135 -22.55 1.96 28.58
CA ALA A 135 -23.21 2.04 29.88
C ALA A 135 -23.71 3.47 30.16
N VAL A 136 -22.83 4.48 30.02
CA VAL A 136 -23.23 5.89 30.25
C VAL A 136 -24.33 6.34 29.30
N VAL A 137 -24.30 5.91 28.02
CA VAL A 137 -25.36 6.23 27.06
C VAL A 137 -26.68 5.51 27.40
N LEU A 138 -26.64 4.25 27.84
CA LEU A 138 -27.82 3.50 28.26
C LEU A 138 -28.50 4.14 29.48
N PHE A 139 -27.71 4.53 30.48
CA PHE A 139 -28.23 5.28 31.63
C PHE A 139 -28.83 6.62 31.19
N ASP A 140 -28.03 7.44 30.50
CA ASP A 140 -28.42 8.81 30.15
C ASP A 140 -29.65 8.84 29.24
N SER A 141 -29.59 8.12 28.12
CA SER A 141 -30.60 8.20 27.06
C SER A 141 -31.81 7.31 27.33
N PHE A 142 -31.64 6.19 28.01
CA PHE A 142 -32.67 5.15 28.15
C PHE A 142 -33.10 4.86 29.61
N ASN A 143 -32.53 5.52 30.61
CA ASN A 143 -32.81 5.28 32.05
C ASN A 143 -32.45 3.89 32.58
N ILE A 144 -31.56 3.17 31.91
CA ILE A 144 -31.25 1.81 32.34
C ILE A 144 -30.26 1.88 33.49
N ASP A 145 -30.57 1.23 34.60
CA ASP A 145 -29.60 0.97 35.66
C ASP A 145 -28.56 -0.02 35.14
N VAL A 146 -27.40 0.51 34.79
CA VAL A 146 -26.30 -0.26 34.19
C VAL A 146 -25.71 -1.29 35.13
N THR A 147 -25.92 -1.17 36.44
CA THR A 147 -25.45 -2.15 37.42
C THR A 147 -26.22 -3.47 37.33
N THR A 148 -27.41 -3.43 36.74
CA THR A 148 -28.25 -4.62 36.50
C THR A 148 -27.92 -5.35 35.20
N ILE A 149 -27.08 -4.76 34.33
CA ILE A 149 -26.70 -5.34 33.04
C ILE A 149 -25.42 -6.16 33.20
N PRO A 150 -25.41 -7.45 32.81
CA PRO A 150 -24.19 -8.23 32.77
C PRO A 150 -23.12 -7.59 31.89
N ARG A 151 -21.87 -7.55 32.35
CA ARG A 151 -20.75 -7.01 31.59
C ARG A 151 -20.54 -7.73 30.24
N SER A 152 -20.91 -9.01 30.16
CA SER A 152 -20.94 -9.81 28.93
C SER A 152 -21.88 -9.23 27.88
N ASP A 153 -23.04 -8.72 28.30
CA ASP A 153 -24.08 -8.24 27.38
C ASP A 153 -23.66 -6.90 26.78
N LEU A 154 -23.04 -6.03 27.58
CA LEU A 154 -22.36 -4.83 27.08
C LEU A 154 -21.23 -5.19 26.10
N ALA A 155 -20.44 -6.23 26.37
CA ALA A 155 -19.39 -6.69 25.45
C ALA A 155 -19.97 -7.19 24.13
N THR A 156 -21.07 -7.96 24.19
CA THR A 156 -21.78 -8.50 23.04
C THR A 156 -22.35 -7.39 22.18
N ILE A 157 -23.12 -6.46 22.77
CA ILE A 157 -23.72 -5.33 22.05
C ILE A 157 -22.63 -4.51 21.35
N THR A 158 -21.59 -4.10 22.08
CA THR A 158 -20.53 -3.26 21.51
C THR A 158 -19.70 -3.96 20.43
N THR A 159 -19.55 -5.28 20.50
CA THR A 159 -18.79 -6.08 19.54
C THR A 159 -19.61 -6.37 18.30
N GLU A 160 -20.88 -6.74 18.45
CA GLU A 160 -21.77 -6.99 17.34
C GLU A 160 -22.09 -5.72 16.54
N ILE A 161 -22.29 -4.58 17.20
CA ILE A 161 -22.42 -3.28 16.50
C ILE A 161 -21.19 -3.02 15.63
N ASN A 162 -19.98 -3.19 16.19
CA ASN A 162 -18.75 -2.95 15.45
C ASN A 162 -18.56 -3.95 14.30
N ASN A 163 -18.84 -5.24 14.51
CA ASN A 163 -18.71 -6.29 13.49
C ASN A 163 -19.69 -6.09 12.33
N GLN A 164 -20.97 -5.84 12.61
CA GLN A 164 -21.97 -5.57 11.58
C GLN A 164 -21.66 -4.27 10.83
N TRP A 165 -21.17 -3.24 11.53
CA TRP A 165 -20.75 -2.00 10.89
C TRP A 165 -19.60 -2.24 9.90
N LEU A 166 -18.63 -3.08 10.25
CA LEU A 166 -17.53 -3.47 9.36
C LEU A 166 -18.04 -4.31 8.18
N ARG A 167 -18.82 -5.36 8.43
CA ARG A 167 -19.39 -6.22 7.38
C ARG A 167 -20.23 -5.42 6.38
N SER A 168 -21.04 -4.47 6.86
CA SER A 168 -21.90 -3.62 6.01
C SER A 168 -21.12 -2.80 4.98
N LYS A 169 -19.81 -2.61 5.19
CA LYS A 169 -18.94 -1.89 4.26
C LYS A 169 -18.30 -2.81 3.23
N SER A 170 -17.94 -4.03 3.65
CA SER A 170 -17.35 -5.03 2.75
C SER A 170 -18.39 -5.69 1.84
N HIS A 171 -19.62 -5.88 2.34
CA HIS A 171 -20.71 -6.59 1.66
C HIS A 171 -22.03 -5.81 1.80
N PRO A 172 -22.16 -4.62 1.20
CA PRO A 172 -23.27 -3.69 1.48
C PRO A 172 -24.67 -4.22 1.14
N THR A 173 -24.78 -5.28 0.34
CA THR A 173 -26.04 -5.92 -0.06
C THR A 173 -26.35 -7.23 0.68
N ASP A 174 -25.36 -7.82 1.36
CA ASP A 174 -25.44 -9.20 1.86
C ASP A 174 -25.39 -9.27 3.40
N VAL A 175 -25.52 -8.12 4.07
CA VAL A 175 -25.59 -8.06 5.54
C VAL A 175 -27.04 -7.96 5.98
N THR A 176 -27.42 -8.87 6.88
CA THR A 176 -28.68 -8.87 7.59
C THR A 176 -28.48 -8.50 9.07
N PRO A 177 -29.52 -8.02 9.78
CA PRO A 177 -29.42 -7.70 11.20
C PRO A 177 -29.05 -8.94 12.03
N SER A 178 -28.04 -8.83 12.90
CA SER A 178 -27.65 -9.99 13.72
C SER A 178 -28.67 -10.31 14.81
N GLU A 179 -29.05 -11.58 14.85
CA GLU A 179 -30.00 -12.13 15.83
C GLU A 179 -29.47 -12.03 17.25
N LEU A 180 -28.16 -12.23 17.44
CA LEU A 180 -27.50 -12.08 18.73
C LEU A 180 -27.57 -10.64 19.24
N LEU A 181 -27.33 -9.65 18.37
CA LEU A 181 -27.45 -8.24 18.75
C LEU A 181 -28.89 -7.89 19.12
N ASN A 182 -29.85 -8.31 18.29
CA ASN A 182 -31.25 -7.99 18.50
C ASN A 182 -31.81 -8.64 19.77
N SER A 183 -31.50 -9.90 20.03
CA SER A 183 -31.92 -10.60 21.24
C SER A 183 -31.30 -10.01 22.51
N THR A 184 -30.01 -9.65 22.47
CA THR A 184 -29.32 -8.99 23.60
C THR A 184 -29.87 -7.58 23.85
N ILE A 185 -30.29 -6.83 22.82
CA ILE A 185 -30.93 -5.52 23.02
C ILE A 185 -32.36 -5.70 23.54
N ALA A 186 -33.10 -6.69 23.06
CA ALA A 186 -34.45 -6.98 23.53
C ALA A 186 -34.48 -7.34 25.02
N SER A 187 -33.47 -8.06 25.53
CA SER A 187 -33.39 -8.41 26.95
C SER A 187 -33.23 -7.20 27.88
N LEU A 188 -32.82 -6.04 27.35
CA LEU A 188 -32.72 -4.80 28.13
C LEU A 188 -34.07 -4.12 28.41
N ASN A 189 -35.17 -4.59 27.80
CA ASN A 189 -36.55 -4.09 28.03
C ASN A 189 -36.69 -2.56 27.95
N ILE A 190 -36.06 -1.95 26.96
CA ILE A 190 -36.02 -0.49 26.79
C ILE A 190 -37.39 0.05 26.38
N THR A 191 -37.89 1.07 27.10
CA THR A 191 -39.17 1.72 26.80
C THR A 191 -39.00 3.14 26.25
N SER A 192 -40.00 3.60 25.49
CA SER A 192 -40.01 4.95 24.92
C SER A 192 -40.10 6.04 25.98
N ARG A 193 -39.31 7.10 25.81
CA ARG A 193 -39.33 8.33 26.66
C ARG A 193 -40.09 9.50 26.02
N SER A 194 -40.87 9.25 24.97
CA SER A 194 -41.64 10.31 24.32
C SER A 194 -42.81 10.76 25.19
N PRO A 195 -43.07 12.08 25.36
CA PRO A 195 -44.22 12.55 26.12
C PRO A 195 -45.52 11.98 25.55
N GLY A 196 -46.28 11.20 26.36
CA GLY A 196 -47.52 10.55 25.95
C GLY A 196 -47.40 9.11 25.41
N ALA A 197 -46.21 8.50 25.45
CA ALA A 197 -45.95 7.10 25.03
C ALA A 197 -45.30 6.25 26.13
N GLU A 198 -45.47 6.64 27.41
CA GLU A 198 -44.93 5.91 28.55
C GLU A 198 -45.40 4.44 28.51
N HIS A 199 -44.47 3.50 28.72
CA HIS A 199 -44.66 2.04 28.75
C HIS A 199 -44.73 1.26 27.42
N THR A 200 -44.45 1.86 26.25
CA THR A 200 -44.27 1.07 25.01
C THR A 200 -42.82 0.58 24.90
N ALA A 201 -42.62 -0.74 24.84
CA ALA A 201 -41.30 -1.35 24.60
C ALA A 201 -40.81 -1.03 23.19
N LEU A 202 -39.58 -0.55 23.06
CA LEU A 202 -38.95 -0.25 21.77
C LEU A 202 -38.41 -1.54 21.15
N SER A 203 -38.61 -1.69 19.85
CA SER A 203 -37.93 -2.74 19.09
C SER A 203 -36.41 -2.53 19.07
N PRO A 204 -35.61 -3.58 18.88
CA PRO A 204 -34.15 -3.44 18.75
C PRO A 204 -33.73 -2.44 17.67
N ALA A 205 -34.45 -2.37 16.55
CA ALA A 205 -34.18 -1.41 15.48
C ALA A 205 -34.43 0.05 15.91
N GLU A 206 -35.45 0.31 16.71
CA GLU A 206 -35.72 1.65 17.28
C GLU A 206 -34.66 2.06 18.30
N VAL A 207 -34.26 1.13 19.17
CA VAL A 207 -33.15 1.33 20.11
C VAL A 207 -31.86 1.63 19.34
N LEU A 208 -31.46 0.78 18.39
CA LEU A 208 -30.26 0.97 17.57
C LEU A 208 -30.31 2.28 16.77
N GLY A 209 -31.49 2.66 16.28
CA GLY A 209 -31.72 3.91 15.56
C GLY A 209 -31.34 5.15 16.37
N LEU A 210 -31.55 5.13 17.69
CA LEU A 210 -31.18 6.20 18.62
C LEU A 210 -29.79 6.01 19.26
N LEU A 211 -29.41 4.77 19.55
CA LEU A 211 -28.16 4.42 20.23
C LEU A 211 -26.95 4.66 19.33
N MET A 212 -26.97 4.14 18.09
CA MET A 212 -25.79 4.16 17.22
C MET A 212 -25.26 5.57 16.93
N PRO A 213 -26.08 6.58 16.58
CA PRO A 213 -25.58 7.93 16.33
C PRO A 213 -24.89 8.58 17.53
N GLN A 214 -25.24 8.16 18.75
CA GLN A 214 -24.69 8.69 20.00
C GLN A 214 -23.48 7.89 20.48
N TYR A 215 -23.51 6.57 20.34
CA TYR A 215 -22.48 5.67 20.85
C TYR A 215 -21.29 5.50 19.90
N GLU A 216 -21.52 5.15 18.63
CA GLU A 216 -20.47 4.63 17.73
C GLU A 216 -19.33 5.61 17.49
N THR A 217 -19.69 6.88 17.38
CA THR A 217 -18.71 7.95 17.17
C THR A 217 -18.08 8.39 18.48
N LEU A 218 -18.88 8.47 19.54
CA LEU A 218 -18.45 8.99 20.84
C LEU A 218 -17.36 8.13 21.45
N TRP A 219 -17.52 6.79 21.47
CA TRP A 219 -16.51 5.92 22.08
C TRP A 219 -15.15 6.04 21.39
N ARG A 220 -15.14 6.28 20.06
CA ARG A 220 -13.93 6.49 19.29
C ARG A 220 -13.28 7.81 19.68
N VAL A 221 -14.03 8.92 19.66
CA VAL A 221 -13.49 10.23 20.06
C VAL A 221 -12.95 10.21 21.49
N VAL A 222 -13.65 9.55 22.42
CA VAL A 222 -13.23 9.43 23.83
C VAL A 222 -11.92 8.65 23.95
N LEU A 223 -11.86 7.43 23.39
CA LEU A 223 -10.64 6.62 23.43
C LEU A 223 -9.46 7.36 22.80
N LEU A 224 -9.72 8.00 21.66
CA LEU A 224 -8.71 8.72 20.90
C LEU A 224 -8.15 9.92 21.69
N THR A 225 -9.04 10.72 22.24
CA THR A 225 -8.68 11.91 23.03
C THR A 225 -7.94 11.50 24.30
N PHE A 226 -8.41 10.47 25.01
CA PHE A 226 -7.76 9.95 26.21
C PHE A 226 -6.32 9.51 25.94
N VAL A 227 -6.13 8.64 24.95
CA VAL A 227 -4.80 8.09 24.62
C VAL A 227 -3.85 9.21 24.17
N THR A 228 -4.34 10.17 23.37
CA THR A 228 -3.49 11.30 22.93
C THR A 228 -3.13 12.23 24.09
N ALA A 229 -4.10 12.63 24.92
CA ALA A 229 -3.92 13.62 25.98
C ALA A 229 -3.20 13.05 27.21
N TYR A 230 -3.49 11.80 27.61
CA TYR A 230 -3.02 11.23 28.87
C TYR A 230 -1.90 10.18 28.73
N HIS A 231 -1.66 9.62 27.54
CA HIS A 231 -0.67 8.55 27.36
C HIS A 231 0.48 8.87 26.40
N HIS A 232 0.25 9.57 25.29
CA HIS A 232 1.28 9.70 24.24
C HIS A 232 2.02 11.03 24.17
N GLN A 233 1.52 12.06 24.85
CA GLN A 233 2.18 13.36 24.85
C GLN A 233 2.42 13.80 26.31
N PRO A 234 3.59 13.49 26.88
CA PRO A 234 3.92 13.85 28.26
C PRO A 234 3.77 15.35 28.55
N ALA A 235 4.07 16.19 27.55
CA ALA A 235 3.89 17.65 27.64
C ALA A 235 2.40 18.08 27.66
N ALA A 236 1.51 17.32 27.03
CA ALA A 236 0.07 17.59 27.04
C ALA A 236 -0.62 17.05 28.30
N TYR A 237 -0.01 16.11 29.01
CA TYR A 237 -0.57 15.50 30.22
C TYR A 237 -0.88 16.55 31.29
N ALA A 238 0.12 17.36 31.65
CA ALA A 238 -0.05 18.40 32.67
C ALA A 238 -1.11 19.44 32.27
N ASP A 239 -1.12 19.86 31.01
CA ASP A 239 -2.11 20.79 30.46
C ASP A 239 -3.54 20.20 30.49
N ALA A 240 -3.70 18.92 30.15
CA ALA A 240 -4.97 18.21 30.21
C ALA A 240 -5.50 18.07 31.66
N VAL A 241 -4.64 17.70 32.60
CA VAL A 241 -4.98 17.61 34.04
C VAL A 241 -5.38 18.98 34.58
N GLN A 242 -4.58 20.02 34.33
CA GLN A 242 -4.85 21.38 34.80
C GLN A 242 -6.19 21.91 34.27
N ARG A 243 -6.43 21.77 32.96
CA ARG A 243 -7.66 22.31 32.32
C ARG A 243 -8.93 21.56 32.69
N THR A 244 -8.81 20.36 33.28
CA THR A 244 -9.95 19.52 33.64
C THR A 244 -10.06 19.28 35.16
N ALA A 245 -9.32 20.03 35.97
CA ALA A 245 -9.32 19.91 37.43
C ALA A 245 -10.72 20.08 38.05
N THR A 246 -11.55 20.95 37.48
CA THR A 246 -12.90 21.27 38.00
C THR A 246 -14.03 20.44 37.38
N VAL A 247 -13.71 19.44 36.54
CA VAL A 247 -14.72 18.50 36.01
C VAL A 247 -15.11 17.52 37.13
N PRO A 248 -16.38 17.11 37.29
CA PRO A 248 -17.55 17.48 36.49
C PRO A 248 -18.28 18.75 36.95
N SER A 249 -17.96 19.31 38.12
CA SER A 249 -18.74 20.38 38.76
C SER A 249 -18.86 21.67 37.94
N CYS A 250 -17.91 21.94 37.04
CA CYS A 250 -17.99 23.10 36.14
C CYS A 250 -18.89 22.88 34.90
N LEU A 251 -19.26 21.65 34.55
CA LEU A 251 -19.95 21.35 33.30
C LEU A 251 -21.43 21.76 33.36
N GLY A 252 -21.89 22.49 32.33
CA GLY A 252 -23.24 23.04 32.28
C GLY A 252 -23.33 24.50 32.73
N ASP A 253 -22.29 25.04 33.35
CA ASP A 253 -22.16 26.47 33.64
C ASP A 253 -21.32 27.17 32.54
N PRO A 254 -21.92 28.03 31.69
CA PRO A 254 -21.21 28.72 30.62
C PRO A 254 -20.06 29.63 31.07
N SER A 255 -20.06 30.05 32.35
CA SER A 255 -19.00 30.89 32.93
C SER A 255 -17.78 30.08 33.36
N LEU A 256 -17.95 28.80 33.71
CA LEU A 256 -16.92 27.94 34.29
C LEU A 256 -16.41 26.85 33.33
N GLU A 257 -17.25 26.33 32.43
CA GLU A 257 -16.91 25.15 31.61
C GLU A 257 -15.90 25.42 30.49
N LYS A 258 -15.62 26.70 30.17
CA LYS A 258 -14.85 27.11 28.99
C LYS A 258 -13.47 26.45 28.94
N GLU A 259 -12.79 26.31 30.07
CA GLU A 259 -11.48 25.65 30.13
C GLU A 259 -11.57 24.15 29.86
N ALA A 260 -12.51 23.46 30.51
CA ALA A 260 -12.70 22.03 30.36
C ALA A 260 -13.06 21.64 28.92
N LEU A 261 -13.88 22.46 28.23
CA LEU A 261 -14.28 22.19 26.84
C LEU A 261 -13.13 22.25 25.83
N LYS A 262 -12.00 22.89 26.15
CA LYS A 262 -10.85 22.97 25.22
C LYS A 262 -10.25 21.59 24.94
N LEU A 263 -10.25 20.71 25.94
CA LEU A 263 -9.83 19.31 25.79
C LEU A 263 -10.68 18.61 24.72
N ALA A 264 -12.00 18.70 24.83
CA ALA A 264 -12.92 18.09 23.88
C ALA A 264 -12.86 18.75 22.51
N LYS A 265 -12.67 20.08 22.44
CA LYS A 265 -12.54 20.80 21.17
C LYS A 265 -11.31 20.38 20.39
N GLU A 266 -10.17 20.23 21.06
CA GLU A 266 -8.96 19.73 20.42
C GLU A 266 -9.07 18.25 20.05
N GLY A 267 -9.68 17.45 20.93
CA GLY A 267 -10.01 16.05 20.63
C GLY A 267 -10.89 15.91 19.40
N LEU A 268 -11.95 16.72 19.27
CA LEU A 268 -12.86 16.76 18.12
C LEU A 268 -12.27 17.44 16.88
N ARG A 269 -11.27 18.31 17.05
CA ARG A 269 -10.49 18.83 15.92
C ARG A 269 -9.70 17.70 15.29
N LEU A 270 -8.90 17.00 16.09
CA LEU A 270 -8.12 15.88 15.59
C LEU A 270 -9.06 14.74 15.14
N TYR A 271 -10.07 14.40 15.92
CA TYR A 271 -10.97 13.26 15.71
C TYR A 271 -12.43 13.72 15.58
N PRO A 272 -12.83 14.32 14.46
CA PRO A 272 -14.18 14.83 14.29
C PRO A 272 -15.24 13.73 14.33
N SER A 273 -16.46 14.09 14.76
CA SER A 273 -17.57 13.14 14.88
C SER A 273 -17.90 12.46 13.55
N ASN A 274 -17.63 13.12 12.42
CA ASN A 274 -17.70 12.52 11.11
C ASN A 274 -16.41 12.77 10.35
N LYS A 275 -15.74 11.71 9.90
CA LYS A 275 -14.45 11.83 9.19
C LYS A 275 -14.64 12.35 7.78
N HIS A 276 -15.72 11.88 7.13
CA HIS A 276 -16.07 12.17 5.76
C HIS A 276 -17.60 12.26 5.59
N LEU A 277 -18.08 13.28 4.88
CA LEU A 277 -19.49 13.43 4.55
C LEU A 277 -19.71 13.00 3.10
N TYR A 278 -20.37 11.86 2.89
CA TYR A 278 -20.74 11.38 1.56
C TYR A 278 -22.15 11.82 1.18
N ARG A 279 -22.33 12.17 -0.09
CA ARG A 279 -23.61 12.49 -0.72
C ARG A 279 -23.60 11.93 -2.14
N ALA A 280 -24.73 11.46 -2.64
CA ALA A 280 -24.82 11.14 -4.07
C ALA A 280 -24.70 12.44 -4.93
N ALA A 281 -24.16 12.33 -6.15
CA ALA A 281 -24.25 13.40 -7.14
C ALA A 281 -25.66 13.52 -7.71
N LEU A 282 -25.96 14.70 -8.26
CA LEU A 282 -27.17 14.95 -9.01
C LEU A 282 -27.15 14.15 -10.33
N THR A 283 -28.23 13.44 -10.62
CA THR A 283 -28.54 12.97 -11.98
C THR A 283 -29.23 14.09 -12.74
N THR A 284 -28.55 14.69 -13.71
CA THR A 284 -29.23 15.52 -14.71
C THR A 284 -30.03 14.62 -15.64
N THR A 285 -31.27 14.31 -15.27
CA THR A 285 -32.25 13.75 -16.22
C THR A 285 -33.23 14.83 -16.63
N THR A 286 -33.03 15.36 -17.83
CA THR A 286 -34.13 15.91 -18.63
C THR A 286 -35.26 14.87 -18.67
N PRO A 287 -36.53 15.26 -18.49
CA PRO A 287 -37.64 14.31 -18.43
C PRO A 287 -37.90 13.71 -19.82
N THR A 288 -37.45 12.49 -20.06
CA THR A 288 -37.92 11.65 -21.18
C THR A 288 -39.08 10.79 -20.72
N THR A 289 -40.22 10.96 -21.37
CA THR A 289 -41.48 10.23 -21.20
C THR A 289 -41.38 8.77 -21.65
N THR A 290 -40.62 7.96 -20.91
CA THR A 290 -40.60 6.49 -21.09
C THR A 290 -40.64 5.82 -19.73
N THR A 291 -41.57 4.89 -19.57
CA THR A 291 -41.95 4.14 -18.37
C THR A 291 -40.92 3.10 -17.90
N THR A 292 -39.62 3.37 -18.10
CA THR A 292 -38.53 2.51 -17.63
C THR A 292 -37.71 3.28 -16.59
N PRO A 293 -37.56 2.77 -15.34
CA PRO A 293 -36.83 3.49 -14.31
C PRO A 293 -35.35 3.63 -14.70
N PRO A 294 -34.75 4.83 -14.60
CA PRO A 294 -33.36 5.02 -14.97
C PRO A 294 -32.43 4.38 -13.94
N THR A 295 -31.69 3.35 -14.35
CA THR A 295 -30.50 2.84 -13.64
C THR A 295 -29.30 3.74 -13.91
N ALA A 296 -29.31 4.95 -13.35
CA ALA A 296 -28.18 5.87 -13.39
C ALA A 296 -27.29 5.69 -12.15
N ALA A 297 -26.07 5.17 -12.35
CA ALA A 297 -25.02 5.18 -11.33
C ALA A 297 -24.65 6.64 -10.99
N THR A 298 -24.99 7.07 -9.78
CA THR A 298 -24.67 8.41 -9.27
C THR A 298 -23.26 8.38 -8.69
N ALA A 299 -22.33 9.17 -9.24
CA ALA A 299 -21.01 9.34 -8.64
C ALA A 299 -21.17 10.02 -7.25
N ALA A 300 -20.58 9.50 -6.17
CA ALA A 300 -20.68 10.14 -4.86
C ALA A 300 -19.77 11.38 -4.76
N VAL A 301 -20.27 12.47 -4.18
CA VAL A 301 -19.50 13.65 -3.75
C VAL A 301 -19.17 13.52 -2.27
N SER A 302 -17.96 13.89 -1.87
CA SER A 302 -17.51 13.77 -0.47
C SER A 302 -16.75 14.99 0.04
N ALA A 303 -16.89 15.27 1.34
CA ALA A 303 -16.04 16.22 2.06
C ALA A 303 -15.25 15.52 3.16
N SER A 304 -13.94 15.80 3.25
CA SER A 304 -13.06 15.27 4.28
C SER A 304 -12.88 16.27 5.43
N LEU A 305 -13.68 16.11 6.48
CA LEU A 305 -13.58 16.95 7.68
C LEU A 305 -12.25 16.71 8.42
N THR A 306 -11.75 15.48 8.40
CA THR A 306 -10.43 15.15 9.00
C THR A 306 -9.31 15.94 8.31
N THR A 307 -9.30 16.00 6.98
CA THR A 307 -8.30 16.77 6.23
C THR A 307 -8.46 18.26 6.50
N LEU A 308 -9.70 18.75 6.54
CA LEU A 308 -10.01 20.15 6.85
C LEU A 308 -9.50 20.57 8.23
N HIS A 309 -9.66 19.71 9.24
CA HIS A 309 -9.28 19.98 10.62
C HIS A 309 -7.78 19.77 10.93
N ARG A 310 -7.04 19.11 10.03
CA ARG A 310 -5.62 18.79 10.19
C ARG A 310 -4.74 19.39 9.08
N HIS A 311 -5.31 20.25 8.24
CA HIS A 311 -4.59 20.84 7.10
C HIS A 311 -3.42 21.72 7.61
N PRO A 312 -2.16 21.42 7.24
CA PRO A 312 -0.99 22.14 7.77
C PRO A 312 -1.06 23.65 7.56
N GLN A 313 -1.57 24.11 6.41
CA GLN A 313 -1.66 25.55 6.13
C GLN A 313 -2.78 26.27 6.90
N ILE A 314 -3.71 25.53 7.50
CA ILE A 314 -4.79 26.10 8.33
C ILE A 314 -4.38 26.04 9.81
N TRP A 315 -3.77 24.93 10.24
CA TRP A 315 -3.57 24.61 11.66
C TRP A 315 -2.13 24.72 12.16
N GLY A 316 -1.21 25.33 11.39
CA GLY A 316 0.11 25.74 11.89
C GLY A 316 1.28 24.81 11.53
N GLY A 317 1.30 24.26 10.32
CA GLY A 317 2.43 23.48 9.80
C GLY A 317 2.53 22.08 10.43
N PRO A 318 3.72 21.65 10.90
CA PRO A 318 3.91 20.32 11.47
C PRO A 318 3.06 20.08 12.72
N ASP A 319 2.75 21.12 13.50
CA ASP A 319 1.96 21.03 14.73
C ASP A 319 0.46 20.79 14.48
N ALA A 320 0.01 20.84 13.22
CA ALA A 320 -1.39 20.66 12.85
C ALA A 320 -1.98 19.30 13.27
N ARG A 321 -1.14 18.31 13.57
CA ARG A 321 -1.55 16.96 14.00
C ARG A 321 -1.39 16.71 15.49
N THR A 322 -0.65 17.56 16.18
CA THR A 322 -0.34 17.47 17.60
C THR A 322 -1.51 17.97 18.44
N PHE A 323 -1.72 17.40 19.64
CA PHE A 323 -2.81 17.74 20.53
C PHE A 323 -2.44 18.94 21.42
N HIS A 324 -3.06 20.08 21.14
CA HIS A 324 -2.86 21.33 21.87
C HIS A 324 -4.20 21.98 22.26
N PRO A 325 -4.76 21.68 23.44
CA PRO A 325 -5.99 22.31 23.92
C PRO A 325 -5.94 23.84 23.94
N SER A 326 -4.75 24.42 24.21
CA SER A 326 -4.49 25.86 24.19
C SER A 326 -4.81 26.55 22.85
N ARG A 327 -4.94 25.81 21.73
CA ARG A 327 -5.40 26.35 20.45
C ARG A 327 -6.77 27.02 20.54
N PHE A 328 -7.59 26.60 21.50
CA PHE A 328 -8.95 27.11 21.71
C PHE A 328 -9.03 28.17 22.83
N ASP A 329 -7.90 28.76 23.23
CA ASP A 329 -7.88 29.97 24.07
C ASP A 329 -8.54 31.14 23.28
N THR A 330 -9.28 32.03 23.96
CA THR A 330 -10.37 32.86 23.40
C THR A 330 -10.00 33.84 22.26
N THR A 331 -8.72 34.05 21.98
CA THR A 331 -8.22 34.87 20.87
C THR A 331 -7.28 34.12 19.91
N ALA A 332 -7.02 32.84 20.15
CA ALA A 332 -5.94 32.10 19.50
C ALA A 332 -6.26 31.64 18.06
N LEU A 333 -7.54 31.43 17.71
CA LEU A 333 -7.89 30.95 16.38
C LEU A 333 -7.89 32.05 15.32
N THR A 334 -7.33 31.74 14.15
CA THR A 334 -7.45 32.58 12.95
C THR A 334 -8.86 32.48 12.34
N PRO A 335 -9.29 33.43 11.49
CA PRO A 335 -10.55 33.31 10.75
C PRO A 335 -10.66 32.01 9.93
N ALA A 336 -9.55 31.57 9.33
CA ALA A 336 -9.49 30.33 8.56
C ALA A 336 -9.71 29.08 9.44
N GLN A 337 -9.12 29.05 10.64
CA GLN A 337 -9.32 27.96 11.59
C GLN A 337 -10.76 27.93 12.13
N ARG A 338 -11.36 29.09 12.42
CA ARG A 338 -12.77 29.17 12.83
C ARG A 338 -13.71 28.62 11.75
N GLN A 339 -13.43 28.91 10.48
CA GLN A 339 -14.23 28.40 9.37
C GLN A 339 -14.02 26.90 9.12
N ALA A 340 -12.79 26.42 9.29
CA ALA A 340 -12.43 25.02 9.09
C ALA A 340 -12.89 24.10 10.24
N TYR A 341 -13.11 24.64 11.44
CA TYR A 341 -13.53 23.85 12.60
C TYR A 341 -15.03 23.55 12.59
N VAL A 342 -15.39 22.40 12.02
CA VAL A 342 -16.78 21.92 11.85
C VAL A 342 -16.96 20.46 12.34
N PRO A 343 -16.61 20.14 13.60
CA PRO A 343 -16.60 18.76 14.12
C PRO A 343 -17.97 18.09 14.14
N PHE A 344 -19.03 18.88 14.03
CA PHE A 344 -20.43 18.44 14.03
C PHE A 344 -21.16 18.85 12.73
N SER A 345 -20.44 19.05 11.62
CA SER A 345 -20.98 19.57 10.36
C SER A 345 -21.52 21.02 10.48
N VAL A 346 -22.16 21.51 9.42
CA VAL A 346 -22.69 22.88 9.29
C VAL A 346 -24.22 22.92 9.17
N LYS A 347 -24.82 24.07 9.46
CA LYS A 347 -26.25 24.31 9.23
C LYS A 347 -26.59 24.16 7.73
N PRO A 348 -27.80 23.68 7.37
CA PRO A 348 -28.89 23.25 8.26
C PRO A 348 -28.74 21.81 8.77
N HIS A 349 -27.72 21.06 8.35
CA HIS A 349 -27.54 19.62 8.65
C HIS A 349 -26.51 19.37 9.77
N ARG A 350 -26.52 20.24 10.78
CA ARG A 350 -25.63 20.15 11.94
C ARG A 350 -26.08 19.00 12.84
N CYS A 351 -25.13 18.30 13.45
CA CYS A 351 -25.43 17.23 14.42
C CYS A 351 -26.25 17.79 15.60
N PRO A 352 -27.30 17.09 16.08
CA PRO A 352 -28.05 17.50 17.28
C PRO A 352 -27.18 17.66 18.54
N ALA A 353 -26.07 16.91 18.64
CA ALA A 353 -25.12 17.00 19.75
C ALA A 353 -24.31 18.32 19.79
N ALA A 354 -24.38 19.14 18.74
CA ALA A 354 -23.55 20.33 18.60
C ALA A 354 -23.97 21.51 19.51
N GLY A 355 -25.08 21.39 20.25
CA GLY A 355 -25.56 22.34 21.26
C GLY A 355 -24.75 22.32 22.58
N GLY A 356 -23.51 21.84 22.55
CA GLY A 356 -22.62 21.68 23.70
C GLY A 356 -22.72 20.31 24.39
N PHE A 357 -23.76 19.51 24.12
CA PHE A 357 -23.86 18.14 24.66
C PHE A 357 -22.63 17.30 24.29
N GLY A 358 -22.27 17.25 23.00
CA GLY A 358 -21.20 16.38 22.51
C GLY A 358 -19.84 16.71 23.10
N GLU A 359 -19.51 18.00 23.24
CA GLU A 359 -18.24 18.44 23.84
C GLU A 359 -18.19 18.06 25.33
N ARG A 360 -19.26 18.32 26.10
CA ARG A 360 -19.34 17.99 27.53
C ARG A 360 -19.27 16.48 27.78
N MET A 361 -19.97 15.67 26.98
CA MET A 361 -19.93 14.21 27.11
C MET A 361 -18.53 13.64 26.82
N VAL A 362 -17.82 14.18 25.82
CA VAL A 362 -16.41 13.83 25.57
C VAL A 362 -15.55 14.19 26.78
N VAL A 363 -15.71 15.39 27.37
CA VAL A 363 -14.97 15.78 28.57
C VAL A 363 -15.25 14.81 29.73
N VAL A 364 -16.52 14.52 30.05
CA VAL A 364 -16.89 13.61 31.14
C VAL A 364 -16.16 12.27 31.01
N LEU A 365 -16.27 11.63 29.85
CA LEU A 365 -15.77 10.28 29.63
C LEU A 365 -14.24 10.24 29.54
N VAL A 366 -13.61 11.24 28.92
CA VAL A 366 -12.14 11.33 28.85
C VAL A 366 -11.54 11.62 30.22
N VAL A 367 -12.17 12.48 31.02
CA VAL A 367 -11.69 12.80 32.37
C VAL A 367 -11.90 11.63 33.34
N ALA A 368 -13.01 10.90 33.22
CA ALA A 368 -13.20 9.65 33.97
C ALA A 368 -12.08 8.64 33.69
N LEU A 369 -11.70 8.45 32.43
CA LEU A 369 -10.55 7.62 32.05
C LEU A 369 -9.22 8.21 32.54
N GLY A 370 -9.02 9.52 32.39
CA GLY A 370 -7.81 10.24 32.84
C GLY A 370 -7.56 10.12 34.34
N ARG A 371 -8.61 10.23 35.16
CA ARG A 371 -8.51 10.11 36.62
C ARG A 371 -8.53 8.67 37.11
N GLY A 372 -9.24 7.78 36.43
CA GLY A 372 -9.30 6.36 36.77
C GLY A 372 -8.00 5.63 36.41
N TRP A 373 -7.46 5.88 35.22
CA TRP A 373 -6.37 5.10 34.61
C TRP A 373 -5.21 5.94 34.02
N GLY A 374 -5.14 7.24 34.30
CA GLY A 374 -4.03 8.11 33.87
C GLY A 374 -2.70 7.81 34.57
N ARG A 375 -1.65 8.59 34.25
CA ARG A 375 -0.33 8.45 34.88
C ARG A 375 -0.43 8.92 36.34
N GLY A 376 -0.14 8.07 37.32
CA GLY A 376 -0.11 8.51 38.72
C GLY A 376 0.87 9.67 38.92
N GLU A 377 0.52 10.63 39.77
CA GLU A 377 1.42 11.71 40.18
C GLU A 377 2.59 11.11 40.97
N GLY A 378 3.68 10.77 40.29
CA GLY A 378 4.97 10.65 40.94
C GLY A 378 5.40 12.05 41.34
N LYS A 379 5.32 12.36 42.65
CA LYS A 379 5.91 13.57 43.22
C LYS A 379 7.37 13.68 42.78
N GLY A 380 7.76 14.89 42.37
CA GLY A 380 9.15 15.25 42.15
C GLY A 380 9.98 15.09 43.43
N GLU A 381 11.28 15.00 43.22
CA GLU A 381 12.34 14.97 44.22
C GLU A 381 12.08 15.91 45.42
N GLY A 382 12.12 15.36 46.63
CA GLY A 382 12.28 16.12 47.89
C GLY A 382 11.20 15.87 48.96
N GLY A 383 11.55 15.08 49.98
CA GLY A 383 10.86 15.08 51.29
C GLY A 383 10.69 13.71 51.94
N ASP A 384 11.54 13.41 52.93
CA ASP A 384 11.31 12.32 53.90
C ASP A 384 10.03 12.58 54.69
N GLY A 385 9.14 11.60 54.72
CA GLY A 385 7.89 11.63 55.49
C GLY A 385 7.17 10.29 55.45
N ASP A 386 7.34 9.52 56.51
CA ASP A 386 6.67 8.26 56.83
C ASP A 386 5.14 8.48 56.95
N GLY A 387 4.32 7.64 56.31
CA GLY A 387 2.85 7.72 56.41
C GLY A 387 2.05 7.11 55.25
N ASP A 388 1.79 5.80 55.36
CA ASP A 388 0.63 5.08 54.81
C ASP A 388 0.28 5.24 53.31
N GLU A 389 1.12 4.70 52.42
CA GLU A 389 0.78 4.49 51.01
C GLU A 389 -0.06 3.21 50.81
N THR A 390 -1.39 3.35 50.88
CA THR A 390 -2.30 2.34 50.34
C THR A 390 -2.05 2.13 48.85
N ARG A 391 -1.46 0.98 48.52
CA ARG A 391 -1.29 0.38 47.20
C ARG A 391 -2.53 0.56 46.31
N ARG A 392 -2.54 1.54 45.40
CA ARG A 392 -3.36 1.48 44.17
C ARG A 392 -2.48 1.00 43.04
N ALA A 393 -2.79 -0.17 42.48
CA ALA A 393 -2.03 -0.73 41.38
C ALA A 393 -2.04 0.26 40.21
N VAL A 394 -0.86 0.73 39.81
CA VAL A 394 -0.67 1.30 38.49
C VAL A 394 -1.04 0.19 37.52
N VAL A 395 -2.19 0.30 36.85
CA VAL A 395 -2.59 -0.62 35.78
C VAL A 395 -1.54 -0.50 34.67
N ARG A 396 -0.51 -1.35 34.74
CA ARG A 396 0.42 -1.52 33.64
C ARG A 396 -0.37 -2.22 32.55
N PHE A 397 -0.72 -1.48 31.50
CA PHE A 397 -1.11 -2.09 30.24
C PHE A 397 -0.04 -3.13 29.92
N GLY A 398 -0.40 -4.42 29.98
CA GLY A 398 0.57 -5.51 29.97
C GLY A 398 1.47 -5.47 28.73
N PRO A 399 2.54 -6.27 28.68
CA PRO A 399 3.49 -6.32 27.55
C PRO A 399 2.88 -6.79 26.20
N GLY A 400 1.56 -6.76 26.05
CA GLY A 400 0.81 -6.94 24.81
C GLY A 400 -0.10 -5.75 24.43
N SER A 401 -0.03 -4.60 25.10
CA SER A 401 -0.63 -3.36 24.59
C SER A 401 0.49 -2.50 23.97
N PRO A 402 0.45 -2.22 22.66
CA PRO A 402 1.48 -1.39 22.05
C PRO A 402 1.47 -0.03 22.73
N SER A 403 2.66 0.50 23.03
CA SER A 403 2.81 1.94 23.23
C SER A 403 2.29 2.61 21.96
N LEU A 404 1.02 3.01 21.95
CA LEU A 404 0.29 3.61 20.83
C LEU A 404 0.90 4.96 20.43
N THR A 405 2.09 5.00 19.84
CA THR A 405 2.67 6.26 19.33
C THR A 405 1.62 7.04 18.54
N GLU A 406 1.65 8.39 18.53
CA GLU A 406 0.69 9.23 17.77
C GLU A 406 0.49 8.71 16.33
N THR A 407 1.53 8.11 15.76
CA THR A 407 1.55 7.37 14.50
C THR A 407 0.69 6.10 14.51
N ASP A 408 0.89 5.15 15.44
CA ASP A 408 0.10 3.91 15.59
C ASP A 408 -1.38 4.19 15.91
N PHE A 409 -1.60 5.31 16.56
CA PHE A 409 -2.87 5.87 16.89
C PHE A 409 -3.59 6.49 15.67
N VAL A 410 -2.89 7.23 14.80
CA VAL A 410 -3.41 7.70 13.51
C VAL A 410 -3.67 6.52 12.58
N LYS A 411 -2.85 5.47 12.62
CA LYS A 411 -3.06 4.22 11.86
C LYS A 411 -4.30 3.47 12.33
N TRP A 412 -4.53 3.36 13.64
CA TRP A 412 -5.76 2.79 14.22
C TRP A 412 -7.00 3.64 13.88
N TYR A 413 -6.89 4.98 13.94
CA TYR A 413 -7.93 5.91 13.49
C TYR A 413 -8.18 5.85 11.96
N SER A 414 -7.16 5.69 11.14
CA SER A 414 -7.27 5.61 9.67
C SER A 414 -7.69 4.23 9.18
N ALA A 415 -7.39 3.16 9.92
CA ALA A 415 -7.84 1.78 9.68
C ALA A 415 -9.31 1.55 10.08
N MET A 416 -9.91 2.46 10.85
CA MET A 416 -11.35 2.47 11.08
C MET A 416 -12.05 3.06 9.85
N PRO A 417 -12.81 2.24 9.10
CA PRO A 417 -13.09 2.54 7.71
C PRO A 417 -13.79 3.89 7.56
N ALA A 418 -13.15 4.81 6.86
CA ALA A 418 -13.84 5.94 6.23
C ALA A 418 -14.94 5.38 5.31
N GLY A 419 -16.01 6.12 5.09
CA GLY A 419 -16.93 5.78 3.99
C GLY A 419 -16.22 5.92 2.64
N TYR A 420 -17.00 5.93 1.57
CA TYR A 420 -16.60 5.88 0.16
C TYR A 420 -15.51 6.89 -0.33
N GLY A 421 -15.17 6.88 -1.61
CA GLY A 421 -13.89 7.38 -2.13
C GLY A 421 -13.59 8.90 -2.05
N PRO A 422 -12.41 9.30 -2.57
CA PRO A 422 -12.02 10.71 -2.70
C PRO A 422 -12.90 11.42 -3.73
N ALA A 423 -13.47 12.56 -3.36
CA ALA A 423 -14.08 13.49 -4.30
C ALA A 423 -13.00 14.13 -5.17
N SER A 424 -13.19 14.06 -6.49
CA SER A 424 -12.49 14.92 -7.44
C SER A 424 -12.79 16.39 -7.09
N SER A 425 -11.75 17.23 -7.09
CA SER A 425 -11.92 18.67 -6.96
C SER A 425 -12.63 19.20 -8.22
N LEU A 426 -13.94 19.38 -8.15
CA LEU A 426 -14.71 20.04 -9.19
C LEU A 426 -14.28 21.50 -9.33
N HIS A 427 -13.63 21.81 -10.45
CA HIS A 427 -13.57 23.16 -10.98
C HIS A 427 -14.99 23.51 -11.47
N VAL A 428 -15.69 24.39 -10.76
CA VAL A 428 -16.92 25.03 -11.24
C VAL A 428 -16.56 25.86 -12.48
N PRO A 429 -17.08 25.55 -13.68
CA PRO A 429 -16.88 26.38 -14.85
C PRO A 429 -17.62 27.71 -14.67
N GLY A 430 -16.96 28.81 -15.03
CA GLY A 430 -17.58 30.12 -15.11
C GLY A 430 -18.68 30.17 -16.16
N ARG A 431 -19.69 31.01 -15.90
CA ARG A 431 -20.80 31.34 -16.80
C ARG A 431 -20.31 31.63 -18.24
N PRO A 432 -20.89 31.00 -19.28
CA PRO A 432 -20.85 31.55 -20.62
C PRO A 432 -22.10 32.42 -20.85
N GLY A 433 -21.87 33.67 -21.22
CA GLY A 433 -22.90 34.53 -21.80
C GLY A 433 -23.32 34.02 -23.17
N SER A 434 -24.64 34.01 -23.38
CA SER A 434 -25.38 34.32 -24.60
C SER A 434 -24.79 34.01 -26.00
N ARG A 435 -25.63 33.28 -26.76
CA ARG A 435 -26.02 33.44 -28.19
C ARG A 435 -25.33 32.59 -29.29
N LEU A 436 -26.24 32.09 -30.16
CA LEU A 436 -26.16 31.61 -31.56
C LEU A 436 -26.01 30.09 -31.77
N THR A 437 -27.09 29.34 -32.10
CA THR A 437 -27.69 29.03 -33.44
C THR A 437 -27.12 27.69 -33.99
N GLN A 438 -27.81 26.53 -33.97
CA GLN A 438 -28.91 25.98 -34.81
C GLN A 438 -28.42 25.03 -35.93
N MET A 439 -29.22 23.97 -36.18
CA MET A 439 -29.24 23.02 -37.33
C MET A 439 -28.25 21.83 -37.32
N ALA A 440 -28.55 20.60 -37.73
CA ALA A 440 -29.75 19.83 -38.16
C ALA A 440 -29.37 18.32 -38.11
N LYS A 441 -30.14 17.42 -37.49
CA LYS A 441 -31.09 16.42 -38.05
C LYS A 441 -30.59 15.43 -39.14
N HIS A 442 -30.84 14.14 -38.82
CA HIS A 442 -31.33 13.01 -39.66
C HIS A 442 -30.30 12.12 -40.40
N VAL A 443 -30.45 10.79 -40.61
CA VAL A 443 -31.39 9.70 -40.23
C VAL A 443 -30.82 8.35 -40.77
N ALA A 444 -31.27 7.23 -40.18
CA ALA A 444 -31.45 5.87 -40.73
C ALA A 444 -30.29 4.85 -40.86
N ASN A 445 -30.45 3.79 -40.06
CA ASN A 445 -30.14 2.38 -40.31
C ASN A 445 -31.18 1.79 -41.31
N PRO A 446 -30.93 0.65 -42.00
CA PRO A 446 -31.22 -0.66 -41.39
C PRO A 446 -30.35 -1.88 -41.82
N ARG A 447 -30.41 -2.90 -40.95
CA ARG A 447 -29.98 -4.32 -41.03
C ARG A 447 -30.86 -5.18 -41.99
N PRO A 448 -30.81 -6.55 -41.99
CA PRO A 448 -29.71 -7.54 -42.01
C PRO A 448 -29.93 -8.69 -43.05
N GLY A 449 -28.99 -9.65 -43.15
CA GLY A 449 -29.21 -10.94 -43.82
C GLY A 449 -28.36 -12.07 -43.22
N ILE A 450 -29.01 -13.20 -42.92
CA ILE A 450 -28.55 -14.41 -42.21
C ILE A 450 -28.11 -15.49 -43.21
N GLY A 451 -27.19 -16.39 -42.82
CA GLY A 451 -26.97 -17.66 -43.52
C GLY A 451 -25.95 -18.61 -42.87
N LEU A 452 -26.43 -19.54 -42.04
CA LEU A 452 -25.71 -20.69 -41.46
C LEU A 452 -25.42 -21.77 -42.50
N LYS A 453 -24.29 -22.50 -42.36
CA LYS A 453 -24.21 -23.98 -42.34
C LYS A 453 -22.77 -24.51 -42.14
N GLN A 454 -22.67 -25.49 -41.25
CA GLN A 454 -21.59 -26.48 -41.02
C GLN A 454 -22.27 -27.89 -41.14
N PRO A 455 -21.59 -29.04 -40.94
CA PRO A 455 -20.17 -29.42 -41.10
C PRO A 455 -20.01 -30.75 -41.88
N HIS A 456 -18.79 -31.29 -42.06
CA HIS A 456 -18.54 -32.75 -41.99
C HIS A 456 -17.06 -33.08 -41.75
N VAL A 457 -16.87 -34.23 -41.10
CA VAL A 457 -15.71 -34.84 -40.44
C VAL A 457 -14.98 -35.79 -41.41
N HIS A 458 -13.67 -36.03 -41.24
CA HIS A 458 -13.05 -37.37 -41.29
C HIS A 458 -11.55 -37.37 -40.89
N SER A 459 -11.22 -38.23 -39.93
CA SER A 459 -9.89 -38.85 -39.69
C SER A 459 -9.77 -40.12 -40.54
N PRO A 460 -8.55 -40.67 -40.82
CA PRO A 460 -7.98 -41.71 -39.94
C PRO A 460 -6.42 -41.82 -39.88
N MET A 461 -5.96 -42.20 -38.68
CA MET A 461 -5.00 -43.26 -38.30
C MET A 461 -3.97 -43.88 -39.30
N SER A 462 -2.69 -43.91 -38.85
CA SER A 462 -1.91 -45.12 -38.46
C SER A 462 -0.66 -45.56 -39.27
N LEU A 463 0.33 -46.07 -38.48
CA LEU A 463 1.28 -47.19 -38.71
C LEU A 463 2.79 -46.94 -38.96
N PHE A 464 3.56 -47.40 -37.96
CA PHE A 464 4.68 -48.39 -37.99
C PHE A 464 6.18 -48.02 -38.20
N ARG A 465 6.99 -48.45 -37.19
CA ARG A 465 8.25 -49.27 -37.21
C ARG A 465 9.53 -48.68 -37.88
N GLU A 466 10.79 -48.97 -37.52
CA GLU A 466 11.50 -49.83 -36.54
C GLU A 466 13.03 -49.51 -36.63
N HIS A 467 13.82 -49.90 -35.61
CA HIS A 467 15.26 -50.32 -35.63
C HIS A 467 16.38 -49.33 -36.07
N ASP A 468 17.65 -49.37 -35.62
CA ASP A 468 18.40 -49.98 -34.50
C ASP A 468 19.88 -49.51 -34.55
N SER A 469 20.68 -49.88 -33.54
CA SER A 469 22.17 -49.96 -33.44
C SER A 469 22.97 -48.67 -33.13
N LYS A 470 23.63 -48.53 -31.95
CA LYS A 470 24.92 -49.12 -31.44
C LYS A 470 26.13 -48.62 -32.27
N GLN A 471 27.30 -48.21 -31.75
CA GLN A 471 28.01 -48.47 -30.49
C GLN A 471 29.31 -47.59 -30.40
N HIS A 472 29.73 -47.29 -29.16
CA HIS A 472 31.11 -47.34 -28.61
C HIS A 472 32.26 -46.33 -28.90
N ARG A 473 32.79 -45.86 -27.74
CA ARG A 473 34.21 -45.77 -27.27
C ARG A 473 35.07 -44.54 -27.57
N ARG A 474 35.19 -43.72 -26.52
CA ARG A 474 36.38 -43.28 -25.72
C ARG A 474 37.64 -42.68 -26.39
N PRO A 475 38.37 -41.81 -25.64
CA PRO A 475 39.25 -40.75 -26.16
C PRO A 475 40.76 -41.01 -25.92
N PRO A 476 41.61 -40.13 -26.46
CA PRO A 476 42.81 -39.63 -25.74
C PRO A 476 43.02 -38.11 -26.07
N SER A 477 43.87 -37.27 -25.46
CA SER A 477 44.83 -37.30 -24.35
C SER A 477 45.52 -35.91 -24.29
N TRP A 478 45.77 -35.39 -23.07
CA TRP A 478 47.01 -34.71 -22.57
C TRP A 478 47.50 -33.42 -23.29
N GLU A 479 48.11 -32.39 -22.71
CA GLU A 479 48.64 -31.95 -21.40
C GLU A 479 48.95 -30.43 -21.57
N SER A 480 48.63 -29.56 -20.62
CA SER A 480 49.48 -29.02 -19.53
C SER A 480 50.68 -28.13 -19.94
N GLY A 481 50.76 -26.95 -19.30
CA GLY A 481 51.89 -26.05 -19.35
C GLY A 481 51.85 -25.01 -18.22
N SER A 482 52.28 -25.38 -17.01
CA SER A 482 52.99 -24.49 -16.08
C SER A 482 53.50 -25.27 -14.85
N ARG A 483 54.84 -25.42 -14.75
CA ARG A 483 55.60 -25.68 -13.52
C ARG A 483 56.30 -24.36 -13.17
N GLY A 484 56.22 -23.84 -11.94
CA GLY A 484 57.07 -24.17 -10.79
C GLY A 484 57.79 -22.86 -10.36
N LEU A 485 58.25 -22.59 -9.13
CA LEU A 485 58.39 -23.35 -7.89
C LEU A 485 58.78 -22.33 -6.77
N THR A 486 58.39 -22.64 -5.52
CA THR A 486 59.09 -22.40 -4.23
C THR A 486 59.33 -20.98 -3.67
N VAL A 487 58.74 -20.75 -2.48
CA VAL A 487 59.09 -19.69 -1.52
C VAL A 487 60.08 -20.24 -0.48
N GLN A 488 61.20 -19.54 -0.26
CA GLN A 488 62.20 -19.80 0.78
C GLN A 488 61.75 -19.26 2.15
N ILE A 489 61.99 -20.05 3.21
CA ILE A 489 61.93 -19.64 4.61
C ILE A 489 63.33 -19.18 5.05
N ARG A 490 63.44 -18.00 5.68
CA ARG A 490 64.43 -17.72 6.74
C ARG A 490 63.89 -16.69 7.75
N PRO A 491 64.09 -16.91 9.07
CA PRO A 491 63.84 -15.92 10.12
C PRO A 491 65.14 -15.18 10.47
N GLN A 492 65.08 -13.92 10.94
CA GLN A 492 65.98 -13.42 12.01
C GLN A 492 65.67 -11.97 12.48
N PHE A 493 65.99 -11.79 13.76
CA PHE A 493 65.85 -10.64 14.67
C PHE A 493 66.71 -9.41 14.31
N SER A 494 66.24 -8.19 14.63
CA SER A 494 66.82 -7.30 15.66
C SER A 494 66.42 -5.82 15.54
N ALA A 495 65.74 -5.33 16.58
CA ALA A 495 66.05 -4.15 17.42
C ALA A 495 66.37 -2.74 16.85
N MET A 496 65.56 -1.78 17.35
CA MET A 496 65.92 -0.50 18.01
C MET A 496 66.26 0.76 17.16
N LEU A 497 65.43 1.82 17.27
CA LEU A 497 65.70 3.09 18.01
C LEU A 497 64.78 4.27 17.56
N TYR A 498 64.11 4.86 18.57
CA TYR A 498 63.70 6.26 18.78
C TYR A 498 62.89 7.05 17.71
N ARG A 499 61.71 7.54 18.09
CA ARG A 499 61.52 8.93 18.57
C ARG A 499 60.10 9.21 19.10
N LEU A 500 60.09 10.08 20.10
CA LEU A 500 58.95 10.73 20.77
C LEU A 500 57.94 11.36 19.81
N GLY A 501 56.66 11.27 20.16
CA GLY A 501 55.58 12.05 19.54
C GLY A 501 54.24 11.82 20.23
N LEU A 502 53.77 12.83 20.94
CA LEU A 502 52.51 12.91 21.69
C LEU A 502 51.28 12.34 20.97
N GLY A 503 50.51 11.57 21.73
CA GLY A 503 49.05 11.66 21.87
C GLY A 503 48.23 12.09 20.65
N ALA A 504 47.89 11.10 19.81
CA ALA A 504 46.62 11.11 19.10
C ALA A 504 45.88 9.83 19.50
N LEU A 505 45.00 9.94 20.49
CA LEU A 505 43.94 8.96 20.70
C LEU A 505 43.08 8.98 19.44
N VAL A 506 43.36 8.09 18.50
CA VAL A 506 42.39 7.70 17.47
C VAL A 506 41.29 7.00 18.24
N ALA A 507 40.26 7.76 18.62
CA ALA A 507 38.98 7.20 19.01
C ALA A 507 38.41 6.48 17.79
N ALA A 508 38.84 5.25 17.55
CA ALA A 508 38.10 4.33 16.72
C ALA A 508 36.72 4.20 17.38
N PRO A 509 35.62 4.56 16.71
CA PRO A 509 34.32 4.29 17.27
C PRO A 509 34.25 2.78 17.50
N LEU A 510 34.13 2.37 18.77
CA LEU A 510 33.73 1.02 19.11
C LEU A 510 32.33 0.86 18.55
N VAL A 511 32.24 0.39 17.30
CA VAL A 511 30.97 0.04 16.70
C VAL A 511 30.53 -1.24 17.38
N GLU A 512 29.71 -1.10 18.43
CA GLU A 512 29.02 -2.23 19.02
C GLU A 512 28.19 -2.92 17.93
N ALA A 513 28.42 -4.22 17.83
CA ALA A 513 27.70 -5.09 16.92
C ALA A 513 26.29 -5.34 17.51
N SER A 514 25.23 -5.09 16.74
CA SER A 514 23.85 -5.21 17.24
C SER A 514 22.89 -5.81 16.20
N PHE A 515 21.88 -6.54 16.68
CA PHE A 515 20.76 -7.05 15.86
C PHE A 515 19.89 -5.94 15.30
N GLU A 516 19.83 -4.79 15.99
CA GLU A 516 19.02 -3.63 15.62
C GLU A 516 19.42 -3.03 14.27
N LYS A 517 20.68 -3.19 13.86
CA LYS A 517 21.18 -2.70 12.56
C LYS A 517 20.82 -3.62 11.39
N ASN A 518 20.41 -4.86 11.65
CA ASN A 518 20.02 -5.79 10.58
C ASN A 518 18.54 -5.60 10.22
N LEU A 519 18.31 -4.95 9.09
CA LEU A 519 16.97 -4.66 8.57
C LEU A 519 16.11 -5.91 8.35
N ALA A 520 16.69 -7.11 8.25
CA ALA A 520 15.92 -8.36 8.15
C ALA A 520 15.16 -8.71 9.46
N TYR A 521 15.58 -8.19 10.61
CA TYR A 521 14.86 -8.36 11.88
C TYR A 521 13.74 -7.33 12.10
N SER A 522 13.81 -6.21 11.40
CA SER A 522 12.76 -5.21 11.48
C SER A 522 11.47 -5.74 10.88
N SER A 523 10.34 -5.34 11.46
CA SER A 523 9.08 -5.56 10.75
C SER A 523 9.15 -4.79 9.45
N PRO A 524 8.71 -5.35 8.31
CA PRO A 524 8.40 -4.56 7.14
C PRO A 524 7.33 -3.49 7.47
N SER A 525 6.67 -3.51 8.64
CA SER A 525 5.83 -2.41 9.13
C SER A 525 5.75 -2.26 10.65
N ARG A 526 5.87 -1.04 11.13
CA ARG A 526 5.52 -0.60 12.48
C ARG A 526 4.00 -0.70 12.74
N ARG A 527 3.12 -0.73 11.71
CA ARG A 527 1.67 -1.09 11.86
C ARG A 527 1.45 -2.56 12.16
N HIS A 528 2.38 -3.41 11.75
CA HIS A 528 2.33 -4.83 11.97
C HIS A 528 3.62 -5.27 12.67
N PRO A 529 3.84 -4.86 13.94
CA PRO A 529 5.02 -5.29 14.69
C PRO A 529 5.14 -6.81 14.75
N SER A 530 4.03 -7.53 14.58
CA SER A 530 4.01 -8.98 14.41
C SER A 530 4.91 -9.43 13.25
N LEU A 531 4.94 -8.75 12.10
CA LEU A 531 5.83 -9.14 10.99
C LEU A 531 7.33 -8.93 11.31
N ALA A 532 7.67 -8.16 12.37
CA ALA A 532 9.04 -8.12 12.88
C ALA A 532 9.40 -9.46 13.48
N VAL A 533 10.67 -9.80 13.44
CA VAL A 533 11.17 -10.74 14.43
C VAL A 533 11.28 -9.99 15.76
N PRO A 534 10.59 -10.41 16.83
CA PRO A 534 10.66 -9.68 18.09
C PRO A 534 12.09 -9.70 18.61
N LEU A 535 12.80 -8.58 18.53
CA LEU A 535 14.22 -8.49 18.89
C LEU A 535 14.47 -8.91 20.35
N SER A 536 13.52 -8.65 21.24
CA SER A 536 13.59 -9.15 22.62
C SER A 536 13.53 -10.67 22.71
N HIS A 537 12.81 -11.35 21.81
CA HIS A 537 12.79 -12.81 21.74
C HIS A 537 14.04 -13.35 21.05
N VAL A 538 14.61 -12.62 20.08
CA VAL A 538 15.91 -12.94 19.48
C VAL A 538 16.98 -12.87 20.56
N ASN A 539 17.16 -11.70 21.18
CA ASN A 539 18.16 -11.49 22.23
C ASN A 539 18.00 -12.45 23.41
N LYS A 540 16.76 -12.77 23.83
CA LYS A 540 16.51 -13.78 24.90
C LYS A 540 16.86 -15.20 24.49
N ARG A 541 16.68 -15.54 23.21
CA ARG A 541 17.05 -16.86 22.68
C ARG A 541 18.53 -16.97 22.41
N GLN A 542 19.28 -15.86 22.36
CA GLN A 542 20.70 -15.92 22.09
C GLN A 542 21.51 -16.32 23.30
N THR A 543 22.43 -17.25 23.07
CA THR A 543 23.54 -17.52 23.98
C THR A 543 24.67 -16.54 23.65
N SER A 544 25.62 -16.37 24.57
CA SER A 544 26.88 -15.68 24.29
C SER A 544 27.75 -16.39 23.24
N ASP A 545 27.33 -17.56 22.76
CA ASP A 545 28.04 -18.32 21.73
C ASP A 545 27.72 -17.80 20.34
N VAL A 546 28.78 -17.49 19.60
CA VAL A 546 28.75 -17.11 18.19
C VAL A 546 29.40 -18.24 17.38
N TYR A 547 28.87 -18.56 16.20
CA TYR A 547 29.53 -19.49 15.28
C TYR A 547 30.96 -19.02 14.99
N ALA A 548 31.91 -19.92 15.14
CA ALA A 548 33.26 -19.71 14.62
C ALA A 548 33.17 -19.57 13.09
N PRO A 549 34.03 -18.75 12.45
CA PRO A 549 34.00 -18.56 11.01
C PRO A 549 34.04 -19.86 10.19
N ALA A 550 34.71 -20.91 10.69
CA ALA A 550 34.78 -22.22 10.03
C ALA A 550 33.46 -23.02 10.07
N GLU A 551 32.49 -22.62 10.89
CA GLU A 551 31.21 -23.31 11.06
C GLU A 551 30.07 -22.73 10.20
N VAL A 552 30.28 -21.58 9.53
CA VAL A 552 29.26 -20.88 8.73
C VAL A 552 29.79 -20.50 7.34
N ASN A 553 28.91 -20.51 6.35
CA ASN A 553 29.24 -20.18 4.96
C ASN A 553 28.22 -19.22 4.34
N PHE A 554 28.63 -18.49 3.30
CA PHE A 554 27.74 -17.67 2.48
C PHE A 554 26.94 -18.54 1.49
N THR A 555 25.99 -19.28 2.01
CA THR A 555 25.33 -20.39 1.30
C THR A 555 24.56 -19.99 0.04
N HIS A 556 24.14 -18.73 -0.06
CA HIS A 556 23.32 -18.20 -1.16
C HIS A 556 23.92 -16.92 -1.76
N GLY A 557 25.25 -16.81 -1.68
CA GLY A 557 26.00 -15.69 -2.24
C GLY A 557 25.60 -14.34 -1.64
N VAL A 558 25.67 -13.33 -2.48
CA VAL A 558 25.72 -11.92 -2.07
C VAL A 558 24.89 -11.09 -3.04
N ALA A 559 24.26 -10.04 -2.55
CA ALA A 559 23.50 -9.11 -3.39
C ALA A 559 23.64 -7.67 -2.91
N SER A 560 23.36 -6.72 -3.80
CA SER A 560 23.15 -5.33 -3.43
C SER A 560 21.94 -4.75 -4.14
N GLY A 561 21.35 -3.68 -3.61
CA GLY A 561 20.14 -3.12 -4.18
C GLY A 561 19.65 -1.85 -3.51
N ASP A 562 18.58 -1.27 -4.06
CA ASP A 562 18.04 0.04 -3.68
C ASP A 562 19.12 1.11 -3.46
N PRO A 563 19.93 1.40 -4.50
CA PRO A 563 20.99 2.38 -4.41
C PRO A 563 20.41 3.81 -4.33
N TYR A 564 20.90 4.58 -3.36
CA TYR A 564 20.77 6.04 -3.26
C TYR A 564 22.13 6.70 -3.49
N ALA A 565 22.17 8.03 -3.40
CA ALA A 565 23.37 8.80 -3.72
C ALA A 565 24.54 8.52 -2.77
N ASP A 566 24.21 8.21 -1.52
CA ASP A 566 25.12 8.07 -0.40
C ASP A 566 25.04 6.69 0.29
N SER A 567 24.19 5.79 -0.22
CA SER A 567 23.93 4.52 0.45
C SER A 567 23.42 3.45 -0.51
N VAL A 568 23.63 2.20 -0.16
CA VAL A 568 23.09 1.03 -0.89
C VAL A 568 22.78 -0.09 0.10
N ILE A 569 21.77 -0.92 -0.18
CA ILE A 569 21.53 -2.13 0.60
C ILE A 569 22.49 -3.21 0.14
N LEU A 570 23.05 -3.90 1.11
CA LEU A 570 23.89 -5.08 0.92
C LEU A 570 23.15 -6.25 1.55
N TRP A 571 23.24 -7.44 0.97
CA TRP A 571 22.48 -8.61 1.38
C TRP A 571 23.32 -9.88 1.26
N THR A 572 23.19 -10.77 2.24
CA THR A 572 23.73 -12.14 2.17
C THR A 572 23.00 -13.07 3.16
N ARG A 573 23.29 -14.36 3.06
CA ARG A 573 22.86 -15.40 4.01
C ARG A 573 24.06 -16.16 4.54
N LEU A 574 24.34 -16.02 5.84
CA LEU A 574 25.49 -16.61 6.54
C LEU A 574 25.03 -17.78 7.42
N ALA A 575 24.99 -18.98 6.87
CA ALA A 575 24.36 -20.14 7.49
C ALA A 575 25.32 -21.35 7.57
N PRO A 576 25.17 -22.22 8.59
CA PRO A 576 25.97 -23.45 8.69
C PRO A 576 25.56 -24.50 7.64
N THR A 577 24.35 -24.41 7.09
CA THR A 577 23.84 -25.33 6.07
C THR A 577 23.05 -24.57 5.01
N THR A 578 22.86 -25.17 3.83
CA THR A 578 21.99 -24.61 2.78
C THR A 578 20.51 -24.74 3.11
N LYS A 579 20.14 -25.58 4.07
CA LYS A 579 18.74 -25.83 4.43
C LYS A 579 18.10 -24.59 5.02
N SER A 580 16.85 -24.31 4.62
CA SER A 580 16.08 -23.21 5.20
C SER A 580 15.63 -23.57 6.61
N VAL A 581 15.56 -22.56 7.44
CA VAL A 581 15.04 -22.66 8.79
C VAL A 581 13.54 -22.96 8.72
N ALA A 582 13.13 -24.13 9.24
CA ALA A 582 11.75 -24.53 9.52
C ALA A 582 11.10 -23.61 10.57
N SER A 583 10.78 -22.38 10.16
CA SER A 583 10.07 -21.41 10.97
C SER A 583 8.64 -21.32 10.46
N ASP A 584 7.75 -22.14 11.01
CA ASP A 584 6.31 -22.03 10.77
C ASP A 584 5.67 -20.90 11.60
N LEU A 585 6.51 -20.04 12.20
CA LEU A 585 6.13 -18.90 13.01
C LEU A 585 5.51 -17.79 12.16
N VAL A 586 4.20 -17.89 11.97
CA VAL A 586 3.34 -16.71 11.95
C VAL A 586 3.23 -16.24 13.42
N PRO A 587 3.49 -14.96 13.74
CA PRO A 587 3.70 -14.49 15.11
C PRO A 587 2.49 -14.78 16.02
N GLY A 588 2.65 -15.66 17.00
CA GLY A 588 1.61 -16.06 17.94
C GLY A 588 1.89 -17.26 18.85
N GLY A 589 3.00 -17.99 18.67
CA GLY A 589 3.38 -19.10 19.54
C GLY A 589 4.89 -19.34 19.51
N VAL A 590 5.43 -20.03 20.51
CA VAL A 590 6.84 -20.43 20.58
C VAL A 590 7.08 -21.57 19.58
N VAL A 591 8.10 -21.51 18.71
CA VAL A 591 8.40 -22.64 17.79
C VAL A 591 9.90 -22.95 17.70
N PRO A 592 10.28 -24.24 17.66
CA PRO A 592 11.64 -24.75 17.57
C PRO A 592 12.16 -24.92 16.11
N ILE A 593 13.49 -24.94 15.84
CA ILE A 593 14.08 -25.11 14.47
C ILE A 593 15.42 -25.91 14.38
N TYR A 594 15.37 -27.10 13.74
CA TYR A 594 16.39 -27.87 12.95
C TYR A 594 17.31 -28.94 13.59
N GLY A 595 17.26 -30.17 13.01
CA GLY A 595 18.10 -31.35 13.30
C GLY A 595 17.39 -32.71 13.54
N ASP A 596 17.07 -33.44 12.46
CA ASP A 596 16.83 -34.89 12.29
C ASP A 596 15.74 -35.62 13.13
N SER A 597 14.80 -36.25 12.42
CA SER A 597 13.55 -36.84 12.94
C SER A 597 12.63 -35.80 13.58
N GLU A 598 11.36 -36.14 13.81
CA GLU A 598 10.41 -35.26 14.49
C GLU A 598 11.04 -34.69 15.79
N GLY A 599 11.38 -33.40 15.84
CA GLY A 599 11.73 -32.71 17.11
C GLY A 599 13.07 -31.99 17.21
N ALA A 600 13.35 -30.99 16.37
CA ALA A 600 14.61 -30.25 16.47
C ALA A 600 14.47 -28.77 16.87
N GLN A 601 15.25 -28.35 17.88
CA GLN A 601 15.22 -27.05 18.57
C GLN A 601 16.02 -25.95 17.86
N PRO A 602 15.61 -24.65 17.87
CA PRO A 602 16.31 -23.55 17.20
C PRO A 602 17.70 -23.39 17.79
N SER A 603 18.71 -23.25 16.95
CA SER A 603 20.02 -22.82 17.40
C SER A 603 19.97 -21.36 17.87
N ALA A 604 20.19 -21.17 19.16
CA ALA A 604 20.44 -19.88 19.81
C ALA A 604 21.70 -19.17 19.32
N LYS A 605 22.62 -19.91 18.68
CA LYS A 605 23.97 -19.44 18.33
C LYS A 605 23.92 -18.38 17.24
N ALA A 606 24.52 -17.22 17.48
CA ALA A 606 24.53 -16.12 16.52
C ALA A 606 25.57 -16.35 15.42
N ALA A 607 25.28 -15.91 14.19
CA ALA A 607 26.29 -15.75 13.15
C ALA A 607 26.62 -14.26 13.02
N CYS A 608 27.92 -13.92 13.06
CA CYS A 608 28.41 -12.55 12.92
C CYS A 608 29.04 -12.37 11.55
N VAL A 609 28.69 -11.28 10.87
CA VAL A 609 29.36 -10.85 9.65
C VAL A 609 30.02 -9.50 9.89
N GLU A 610 31.28 -9.38 9.48
CA GLU A 610 32.01 -8.13 9.40
C GLU A 610 32.04 -7.69 7.94
N PHE A 611 31.77 -6.42 7.67
CA PHE A 611 31.74 -5.87 6.31
C PHE A 611 32.68 -4.68 6.18
N LYS A 612 33.22 -4.51 4.97
CA LYS A 612 33.99 -3.34 4.52
C LYS A 612 33.52 -2.93 3.15
N ILE A 613 33.37 -1.63 2.94
CA ILE A 613 33.05 -1.01 1.65
C ILE A 613 34.28 -0.22 1.25
N ALA A 614 34.76 -0.43 0.03
CA ALA A 614 35.92 0.28 -0.50
C ALA A 614 35.66 0.73 -1.95
N THR A 615 36.42 1.73 -2.39
CA THR A 615 36.35 2.21 -3.78
C THR A 615 37.14 1.36 -4.77
N ASP A 616 37.91 0.37 -4.27
CA ASP A 616 38.74 -0.55 -5.05
C ASP A 616 38.52 -2.01 -4.64
N LEU A 617 38.68 -2.93 -5.61
CA LEU A 617 38.50 -4.37 -5.38
C LEU A 617 39.47 -4.98 -4.35
N PRO A 618 40.75 -4.56 -4.25
CA PRO A 618 41.65 -4.99 -3.17
C PRO A 618 41.22 -4.56 -1.77
N LEU A 619 40.17 -3.74 -1.63
CA LEU A 619 39.70 -3.16 -0.38
C LEU A 619 40.75 -2.32 0.36
N SER A 620 41.61 -1.63 -0.39
CA SER A 620 42.68 -0.79 0.16
C SER A 620 42.15 0.57 0.64
N ASN A 621 41.11 1.11 -0.01
CA ASN A 621 40.52 2.40 0.30
C ASN A 621 39.12 2.23 0.88
N VAL A 622 39.06 1.81 2.15
CA VAL A 622 37.81 1.58 2.87
C VAL A 622 37.09 2.92 3.15
N VAL A 623 35.84 3.02 2.71
CA VAL A 623 34.95 4.18 2.91
C VAL A 623 33.92 3.95 4.01
N ASP A 624 33.60 2.69 4.33
CA ASP A 624 32.71 2.33 5.44
C ASP A 624 33.00 0.88 5.90
N GLN A 625 32.75 0.57 7.17
CA GLN A 625 32.90 -0.78 7.72
C GLN A 625 32.06 -0.98 8.98
N GLY A 626 31.72 -2.23 9.29
CA GLY A 626 30.96 -2.54 10.49
C GLY A 626 30.72 -4.02 10.72
N ARG A 627 29.86 -4.32 11.68
CA ARG A 627 29.47 -5.69 12.06
C ARG A 627 27.96 -5.79 12.16
N ALA A 628 27.40 -6.93 11.75
CA ALA A 628 26.01 -7.27 11.96
C ALA A 628 25.88 -8.73 12.39
N PHE A 629 24.78 -9.04 13.07
CA PHE A 629 24.48 -10.39 13.48
C PHE A 629 23.20 -10.93 12.84
N THR A 630 23.15 -12.25 12.73
CA THR A 630 21.97 -13.03 12.34
C THR A 630 21.87 -14.32 13.13
N SER A 631 20.76 -15.04 12.98
CA SER A 631 20.48 -16.32 13.62
C SER A 631 19.37 -17.04 12.86
N SER A 632 18.99 -18.24 13.30
CA SER A 632 17.91 -19.00 12.69
C SER A 632 16.57 -18.26 12.64
N ASP A 633 16.32 -17.29 13.53
CA ASP A 633 15.03 -16.58 13.61
C ASP A 633 14.67 -15.74 12.37
N VAL A 634 15.68 -15.27 11.64
CA VAL A 634 15.58 -14.59 10.33
C VAL A 634 16.22 -15.43 9.22
N ASP A 635 16.27 -16.75 9.41
CA ASP A 635 16.83 -17.69 8.44
C ASP A 635 18.29 -17.39 8.05
N TYR A 636 19.08 -16.90 9.01
CA TYR A 636 20.49 -16.54 8.83
C TYR A 636 20.73 -15.43 7.79
N THR A 637 19.70 -14.66 7.48
CA THR A 637 19.79 -13.53 6.56
C THR A 637 20.41 -12.32 7.24
N VAL A 638 21.31 -11.66 6.52
CA VAL A 638 21.87 -10.38 6.90
C VAL A 638 21.73 -9.39 5.76
N LYS A 639 21.32 -8.17 6.11
CA LYS A 639 21.40 -7.02 5.21
C LYS A 639 22.62 -6.13 5.50
N VAL A 640 23.82 -6.67 5.27
CA VAL A 640 25.15 -6.02 5.18
C VAL A 640 26.09 -6.95 4.35
N SER A 641 27.27 -6.48 3.88
CA SER A 641 28.02 -7.09 2.75
C SER A 641 29.01 -8.23 3.06
N PRO A 642 29.19 -9.14 2.08
CA PRO A 642 30.43 -9.86 1.70
C PRO A 642 30.98 -9.38 0.31
N LEU A 643 32.08 -9.95 -0.22
CA LEU A 643 32.75 -9.47 -1.46
C LEU A 643 31.80 -9.51 -2.68
N GLY A 644 31.44 -8.32 -3.17
CA GLY A 644 30.62 -8.09 -4.36
C GLY A 644 30.87 -6.68 -4.90
N ARG A 645 30.41 -6.39 -6.12
CA ARG A 645 30.49 -5.06 -6.72
C ARG A 645 29.12 -4.40 -6.64
N THR A 646 29.10 -3.12 -6.28
CA THR A 646 27.88 -2.32 -6.21
C THR A 646 28.12 -0.91 -6.73
N LYS A 647 27.06 -0.13 -6.88
CA LYS A 647 27.10 1.24 -7.38
C LYS A 647 26.01 2.08 -6.74
N THR A 648 26.36 3.22 -6.13
CA THR A 648 25.39 4.24 -5.73
C THR A 648 24.85 4.98 -6.94
N ILE A 649 23.70 5.66 -6.82
CA ILE A 649 23.19 6.51 -7.91
C ILE A 649 23.79 7.92 -7.85
N PRO A 650 23.77 8.70 -8.94
CA PRO A 650 24.11 10.12 -8.86
C PRO A 650 23.14 10.88 -7.95
N SER A 651 23.60 11.94 -7.29
CA SER A 651 22.71 12.78 -6.47
C SER A 651 21.65 13.47 -7.33
N LYS A 652 20.47 13.75 -6.78
CA LYS A 652 19.30 14.28 -7.50
C LYS A 652 19.54 15.57 -8.30
N THR A 653 20.59 16.33 -8.02
CA THR A 653 20.93 17.59 -8.71
C THR A 653 22.15 17.47 -9.62
N GLN A 654 22.83 16.32 -9.61
CA GLN A 654 24.03 16.08 -10.39
C GLN A 654 23.70 15.82 -11.86
N LYS A 655 24.37 16.56 -12.75
CA LYS A 655 24.42 16.21 -14.17
C LYS A 655 25.39 15.04 -14.35
N VAL A 656 24.96 13.98 -15.01
CA VAL A 656 25.86 12.86 -15.35
C VAL A 656 26.57 13.14 -16.67
N ASP A 657 27.78 12.61 -16.81
CA ASP A 657 28.68 12.80 -17.97
C ASP A 657 28.61 11.67 -19.00
N ARG A 658 27.92 10.58 -18.67
CA ARG A 658 27.73 9.40 -19.52
C ARG A 658 26.31 8.85 -19.40
N ASN A 659 25.96 7.96 -20.32
CA ASN A 659 24.70 7.23 -20.25
C ASN A 659 24.64 6.32 -19.01
N ILE A 660 23.43 6.15 -18.47
CA ILE A 660 23.14 5.14 -17.46
C ILE A 660 22.55 3.92 -18.16
N ASN A 661 23.14 2.75 -17.92
CA ASN A 661 22.71 1.51 -18.53
C ASN A 661 21.92 0.62 -17.55
N LEU A 662 20.75 0.13 -17.95
CA LEU A 662 19.91 -0.76 -17.16
C LEU A 662 19.72 -2.11 -17.87
N ALA A 663 19.69 -3.23 -17.14
CA ALA A 663 19.01 -4.44 -17.62
C ALA A 663 17.65 -4.56 -16.93
N VAL A 664 16.63 -4.98 -17.67
CA VAL A 664 15.26 -5.16 -17.18
C VAL A 664 14.84 -6.61 -17.36
N TYR A 665 14.35 -7.22 -16.28
CA TYR A 665 13.94 -8.62 -16.21
C TYR A 665 12.54 -8.78 -15.59
N SER A 666 11.88 -9.89 -15.90
CA SER A 666 10.72 -10.42 -15.17
C SER A 666 10.58 -11.92 -15.43
N CYS A 667 9.73 -12.61 -14.66
CA CYS A 667 9.21 -13.94 -14.99
C CYS A 667 10.31 -15.01 -15.17
N SER A 668 10.84 -15.44 -14.03
CA SER A 668 12.02 -16.32 -13.93
C SER A 668 11.66 -17.71 -13.44
N ASN A 669 10.70 -18.38 -14.08
CA ASN A 669 10.26 -19.72 -13.66
C ASN A 669 11.42 -20.73 -13.71
N TYR A 670 11.91 -21.14 -12.53
CA TYR A 670 13.09 -21.98 -12.38
C TYR A 670 12.93 -23.35 -13.08
N PRO A 671 11.81 -24.07 -12.89
CA PRO A 671 11.50 -25.29 -13.65
C PRO A 671 11.62 -25.21 -15.18
N GLU A 672 11.42 -24.04 -15.80
CA GLU A 672 11.23 -23.94 -17.26
C GLU A 672 12.52 -23.81 -18.07
N GLY A 673 13.62 -23.37 -17.46
CA GLY A 673 14.89 -23.18 -18.16
C GLY A 673 15.99 -22.62 -17.27
N TYR A 674 17.23 -22.63 -17.73
CA TYR A 674 18.40 -22.02 -17.07
C TYR A 674 18.39 -20.50 -17.20
N PHE A 675 18.92 -19.80 -16.19
CA PHE A 675 18.90 -18.35 -16.15
C PHE A 675 20.02 -17.66 -16.96
N ASN A 676 20.24 -18.13 -18.19
CA ASN A 676 21.25 -17.60 -19.12
C ASN A 676 21.15 -16.05 -19.26
N ALA A 677 19.92 -15.51 -19.26
CA ALA A 677 19.65 -14.07 -19.38
C ALA A 677 20.28 -13.22 -18.26
N TYR A 678 20.40 -13.76 -17.03
CA TYR A 678 21.05 -13.03 -15.93
C TYR A 678 22.56 -12.95 -16.10
N ALA A 679 23.19 -13.97 -16.71
CA ALA A 679 24.63 -14.00 -16.87
C ALA A 679 25.15 -13.20 -18.09
N ASN A 680 24.32 -12.93 -19.09
CA ASN A 680 24.76 -12.18 -20.28
C ASN A 680 25.26 -10.77 -19.94
N PRO A 681 24.53 -9.92 -19.19
CA PRO A 681 25.06 -8.61 -18.78
C PRO A 681 26.27 -8.72 -17.84
N VAL A 682 26.37 -9.79 -17.05
CA VAL A 682 27.54 -10.07 -16.20
C VAL A 682 28.78 -10.30 -17.06
N ARG A 683 28.68 -11.10 -18.12
CA ARG A 683 29.76 -11.37 -19.07
C ARG A 683 30.17 -10.13 -19.86
N LYS A 684 29.19 -9.34 -20.32
CA LYS A 684 29.42 -8.14 -21.14
C LYS A 684 29.91 -6.93 -20.33
N GLU A 685 29.65 -6.90 -19.02
CA GLU A 685 29.77 -5.70 -18.17
C GLU A 685 29.02 -4.48 -18.74
N SER A 686 27.88 -4.73 -19.39
CA SER A 686 27.18 -3.73 -20.20
C SER A 686 26.32 -2.75 -19.39
N ILE A 687 26.01 -3.05 -18.13
CA ILE A 687 24.99 -2.34 -17.34
C ILE A 687 25.54 -1.73 -16.04
N ASP A 688 24.81 -0.72 -15.54
CA ASP A 688 25.04 -0.10 -14.24
C ASP A 688 24.15 -0.70 -13.14
N TYR A 689 22.86 -0.93 -13.44
CA TYR A 689 21.86 -1.39 -12.49
C TYR A 689 20.93 -2.44 -13.13
N VAL A 690 20.31 -3.25 -12.28
CA VAL A 690 19.28 -4.22 -12.68
C VAL A 690 17.91 -3.75 -12.18
N LEU A 691 16.90 -3.78 -13.04
CA LEU A 691 15.49 -3.69 -12.66
C LEU A 691 14.85 -5.07 -12.81
N HIS A 692 14.08 -5.49 -11.81
CA HIS A 692 13.28 -6.70 -11.87
C HIS A 692 11.82 -6.34 -11.62
N LEU A 693 10.94 -6.62 -12.58
CA LEU A 693 9.54 -6.15 -12.57
C LEU A 693 8.57 -7.13 -11.92
N GLY A 694 9.05 -8.31 -11.53
CA GLY A 694 8.32 -9.29 -10.71
C GLY A 694 8.41 -10.70 -11.27
N ASP A 695 7.75 -11.65 -10.61
CA ASP A 695 7.86 -13.09 -10.85
C ASP A 695 9.31 -13.60 -10.74
N TYR A 696 9.99 -13.15 -9.69
CA TYR A 696 11.31 -13.63 -9.30
C TYR A 696 11.29 -15.10 -8.85
N ILE A 697 10.17 -15.52 -8.25
CA ILE A 697 9.84 -16.92 -7.95
C ILE A 697 8.45 -17.26 -8.47
N TYR A 698 8.18 -18.56 -8.58
CA TYR A 698 6.83 -19.12 -8.75
C TYR A 698 6.46 -19.94 -7.52
N GLU A 699 5.17 -19.94 -7.17
CA GLU A 699 4.60 -20.53 -5.96
C GLU A 699 4.14 -21.99 -6.15
N TYR A 700 3.93 -22.40 -7.39
CA TYR A 700 3.36 -23.70 -7.74
C TYR A 700 4.18 -24.90 -7.27
N LYS A 701 3.54 -26.07 -7.28
CA LYS A 701 4.27 -27.34 -7.28
C LYS A 701 5.12 -27.40 -8.56
N PRO A 702 6.43 -27.68 -8.44
CA PRO A 702 7.29 -27.72 -9.61
C PRO A 702 6.99 -28.93 -10.50
N ASP A 703 7.12 -28.74 -11.81
CA ASP A 703 7.00 -29.81 -12.81
C ASP A 703 8.01 -29.57 -13.95
N SER A 704 9.30 -29.67 -13.61
CA SER A 704 10.37 -29.43 -14.58
C SER A 704 10.63 -30.67 -15.42
N SER A 705 10.74 -30.45 -16.73
CA SER A 705 11.30 -31.43 -17.67
C SER A 705 12.84 -31.48 -17.66
N ILE A 706 13.51 -30.58 -16.92
CA ILE A 706 14.97 -30.48 -16.86
C ILE A 706 15.45 -31.09 -15.54
N GLN A 707 16.37 -32.06 -15.64
CA GLN A 707 16.93 -32.75 -14.47
C GLN A 707 17.57 -31.74 -13.49
N GLY A 708 17.20 -31.81 -12.21
CA GLY A 708 17.74 -30.93 -11.16
C GLY A 708 17.13 -29.53 -11.13
N ARG A 709 16.12 -29.22 -11.95
CA ARG A 709 15.42 -27.93 -11.97
C ARG A 709 14.07 -27.92 -11.23
N ASN A 710 13.79 -28.92 -10.39
CA ASN A 710 12.64 -28.89 -9.48
C ASN A 710 13.02 -28.18 -8.17
N PRO A 711 12.58 -26.92 -7.94
CA PRO A 711 12.86 -26.20 -6.71
C PRO A 711 12.12 -26.81 -5.53
N GLN A 712 12.71 -26.69 -4.34
CA GLN A 712 12.05 -27.13 -3.12
C GLN A 712 11.14 -26.02 -2.55
N PRO A 713 10.14 -26.36 -1.71
CA PRO A 713 9.64 -27.72 -1.53
C PRO A 713 8.88 -28.17 -2.80
N ASP A 714 8.83 -29.48 -3.05
CA ASP A 714 8.06 -30.08 -4.16
C ASP A 714 6.54 -30.09 -3.89
N ARG A 715 5.99 -28.90 -3.69
CA ARG A 715 4.56 -28.62 -3.48
C ARG A 715 4.28 -27.15 -3.75
N GLU A 716 3.00 -26.80 -3.78
CA GLU A 716 2.61 -25.41 -3.74
C GLU A 716 2.92 -24.79 -2.37
N ILE A 717 3.44 -23.56 -2.36
CA ILE A 717 3.95 -22.90 -1.15
C ILE A 717 2.92 -22.01 -0.47
N TYR A 718 2.79 -22.12 0.85
CA TYR A 718 1.85 -21.33 1.66
C TYR A 718 2.48 -20.72 2.92
N THR A 719 3.38 -21.45 3.55
CA THR A 719 3.99 -21.08 4.83
C THR A 719 5.27 -20.27 4.64
N LEU A 720 5.71 -19.59 5.70
CA LEU A 720 6.99 -18.86 5.66
C LEU A 720 8.17 -19.79 5.33
N PHE A 721 8.16 -21.01 5.87
CA PHE A 721 9.15 -22.03 5.52
C PHE A 721 9.12 -22.37 4.03
N ASP A 722 7.94 -22.55 3.44
CA ASP A 722 7.83 -22.88 2.03
C ASP A 722 8.39 -21.76 1.14
N TYR A 723 8.05 -20.50 1.41
CA TYR A 723 8.58 -19.35 0.66
C TYR A 723 10.10 -19.19 0.81
N ARG A 724 10.64 -19.30 2.03
CA ARG A 724 12.10 -19.27 2.26
C ARG A 724 12.81 -20.41 1.53
N THR A 725 12.24 -21.60 1.54
CA THR A 725 12.79 -22.77 0.85
C THR A 725 12.76 -22.57 -0.67
N ARG A 726 11.67 -22.00 -1.20
CA ARG A 726 11.54 -21.67 -2.62
C ARG A 726 12.55 -20.62 -3.07
N LEU A 727 12.66 -19.52 -2.34
CA LEU A 727 13.64 -18.46 -2.60
C LEU A 727 15.07 -19.00 -2.51
N GLY A 728 15.36 -19.84 -1.51
CA GLY A 728 16.63 -20.55 -1.37
C GLY A 728 16.95 -21.42 -2.58
N ALA A 729 15.99 -22.23 -3.04
CA ALA A 729 16.17 -23.07 -4.22
C ALA A 729 16.47 -22.24 -5.48
N TYR A 730 15.76 -21.14 -5.72
CA TYR A 730 16.02 -20.25 -6.85
C TYR A 730 17.42 -19.62 -6.75
N ARG A 731 17.82 -19.22 -5.54
CA ARG A 731 19.14 -18.67 -5.22
C ARG A 731 20.30 -19.68 -5.24
N THR A 732 20.07 -20.90 -5.73
CA THR A 732 21.16 -21.84 -6.06
C THR A 732 21.63 -21.72 -7.51
N ASP A 733 20.90 -20.98 -8.36
CA ASP A 733 21.29 -20.79 -9.75
C ASP A 733 22.54 -19.91 -9.85
N PRO A 734 23.63 -20.40 -10.49
CA PRO A 734 24.90 -19.67 -10.54
C PRO A 734 24.83 -18.37 -11.35
N ASP A 735 23.98 -18.29 -12.38
CA ASP A 735 23.85 -17.11 -13.23
C ASP A 735 23.10 -15.99 -12.50
N LEU A 736 22.08 -16.37 -11.73
CA LEU A 736 21.39 -15.46 -10.81
C LEU A 736 22.34 -14.94 -9.72
N LEU A 737 23.11 -15.82 -9.08
CA LEU A 737 24.09 -15.44 -8.07
C LEU A 737 25.15 -14.49 -8.63
N ALA A 738 25.66 -14.75 -9.84
CA ALA A 738 26.64 -13.90 -10.49
C ALA A 738 26.09 -12.49 -10.78
N SER A 739 24.83 -12.38 -11.21
CA SER A 739 24.18 -11.08 -11.46
C SER A 739 23.95 -10.27 -10.18
N HIS A 740 23.49 -10.92 -9.11
CA HIS A 740 23.34 -10.26 -7.80
C HIS A 740 24.68 -9.82 -7.20
N ALA A 741 25.73 -10.60 -7.39
CA ALA A 741 27.06 -10.27 -6.88
C ALA A 741 27.71 -9.08 -7.60
N LYS A 742 27.29 -8.76 -8.82
CA LYS A 742 27.94 -7.77 -9.69
C LYS A 742 27.22 -6.44 -9.80
N PHE A 743 25.89 -6.42 -9.69
CA PHE A 743 25.07 -5.24 -9.93
C PHE A 743 24.17 -4.92 -8.74
N ALA A 744 23.81 -3.64 -8.59
CA ALA A 744 22.76 -3.23 -7.67
C ALA A 744 21.39 -3.44 -8.32
N TRP A 745 20.51 -4.16 -7.63
CA TRP A 745 19.16 -4.49 -8.09
C TRP A 745 18.12 -3.52 -7.53
N ILE A 746 17.13 -3.18 -8.35
CA ILE A 746 15.93 -2.42 -7.97
C ILE A 746 14.71 -3.30 -8.29
N PRO A 747 14.37 -4.26 -7.41
CA PRO A 747 13.28 -5.19 -7.68
C PRO A 747 11.93 -4.66 -7.21
N VAL A 748 10.87 -5.16 -7.84
CA VAL A 748 9.50 -5.12 -7.34
C VAL A 748 8.88 -6.50 -7.57
N TRP A 749 7.91 -6.89 -6.73
CA TRP A 749 7.16 -8.13 -6.92
C TRP A 749 6.06 -7.96 -7.97
N ASP A 750 5.59 -9.10 -8.48
CA ASP A 750 4.32 -9.24 -9.18
C ASP A 750 3.39 -10.18 -8.38
N ASP A 751 2.63 -11.05 -9.01
CA ASP A 751 1.69 -11.95 -8.33
C ASP A 751 2.38 -13.22 -7.81
N HIS A 752 3.25 -13.86 -8.57
CA HIS A 752 3.84 -15.17 -8.22
C HIS A 752 4.81 -15.15 -7.03
N GLU A 753 5.28 -13.97 -6.60
CA GLU A 753 5.91 -13.83 -5.28
C GLU A 753 4.97 -14.21 -4.13
N VAL A 754 3.65 -14.11 -4.33
CA VAL A 754 2.61 -14.52 -3.39
C VAL A 754 1.79 -15.67 -3.97
N ALA A 755 0.94 -15.38 -4.94
CA ALA A 755 0.08 -16.35 -5.60
C ALA A 755 -0.50 -15.73 -6.87
N ASN A 756 -0.65 -16.54 -7.91
CA ASN A 756 -1.15 -16.17 -9.22
C ASN A 756 -2.42 -15.31 -9.16
N ASN A 757 -2.44 -14.26 -9.97
CA ASN A 757 -3.51 -13.27 -10.11
C ASN A 757 -4.00 -12.70 -8.77
N ALA A 758 -3.07 -12.42 -7.84
CA ALA A 758 -3.36 -11.80 -6.56
C ALA A 758 -3.98 -10.41 -6.70
N TRP A 759 -4.96 -10.12 -5.84
CA TRP A 759 -5.56 -8.82 -5.58
C TRP A 759 -5.65 -8.58 -4.05
N ARG A 760 -6.26 -7.47 -3.60
CA ARG A 760 -6.22 -7.14 -2.16
C ARG A 760 -6.77 -8.22 -1.23
N ASN A 761 -7.79 -8.98 -1.64
CA ASN A 761 -8.49 -9.95 -0.79
C ASN A 761 -8.35 -11.43 -1.20
N GLY A 762 -7.62 -11.75 -2.28
CA GLY A 762 -7.47 -13.14 -2.74
C GLY A 762 -6.52 -13.29 -3.93
N SER A 763 -6.43 -14.50 -4.44
CA SER A 763 -5.70 -14.92 -5.65
C SER A 763 -6.54 -15.93 -6.44
N SER A 764 -5.99 -16.52 -7.50
CA SER A 764 -6.63 -17.60 -8.28
C SER A 764 -7.09 -18.79 -7.45
N ASN A 765 -6.39 -19.10 -6.35
CA ASN A 765 -6.54 -20.36 -5.62
C ASN A 765 -6.49 -20.22 -4.09
N SER A 766 -6.50 -18.99 -3.56
CA SER A 766 -6.61 -18.75 -2.12
C SER A 766 -7.31 -17.43 -1.85
N ASP A 767 -8.14 -17.38 -0.80
CA ASP A 767 -8.87 -16.19 -0.39
C ASP A 767 -8.95 -16.09 1.15
N GLY A 768 -9.59 -15.02 1.64
CA GLY A 768 -9.91 -14.84 3.06
C GLY A 768 -8.68 -14.88 3.98
N GLU A 769 -8.80 -15.61 5.10
CA GLU A 769 -7.72 -15.72 6.08
C GLU A 769 -6.53 -16.53 5.58
N VAL A 770 -6.77 -17.53 4.73
CA VAL A 770 -5.72 -18.38 4.14
C VAL A 770 -4.81 -17.53 3.27
N PHE A 771 -5.39 -16.75 2.35
CA PHE A 771 -4.62 -15.83 1.52
C PHE A 771 -3.93 -14.74 2.34
N ARG A 772 -4.60 -14.19 3.37
CA ARG A 772 -3.97 -13.20 4.25
C ARG A 772 -2.72 -13.76 4.94
N ALA A 773 -2.77 -14.98 5.46
CA ALA A 773 -1.62 -15.65 6.07
C ALA A 773 -0.52 -15.95 5.04
N ARG A 774 -0.91 -16.44 3.86
CA ARG A 774 0.00 -16.70 2.72
C ARG A 774 0.73 -15.43 2.27
N LYS A 775 0.00 -14.32 2.05
CA LYS A 775 0.57 -13.01 1.70
C LYS A 775 1.53 -12.51 2.77
N GLN A 776 1.21 -12.69 4.05
CA GLN A 776 2.12 -12.32 5.15
C GLN A 776 3.44 -13.13 5.12
N ALA A 777 3.35 -14.44 4.89
CA ALA A 777 4.52 -15.31 4.75
C ALA A 777 5.39 -14.93 3.54
N ALA A 778 4.75 -14.75 2.39
CA ALA A 778 5.38 -14.36 1.13
C ALA A 778 6.12 -13.02 1.22
N VAL A 779 5.44 -11.96 1.67
CA VAL A 779 6.02 -10.62 1.78
C VAL A 779 7.21 -10.61 2.74
N ARG A 780 7.10 -11.32 3.87
CA ARG A 780 8.21 -11.45 4.82
C ARG A 780 9.40 -12.14 4.16
N ALA A 781 9.19 -13.30 3.55
CA ALA A 781 10.26 -14.03 2.88
C ALA A 781 10.91 -13.18 1.75
N TYR A 782 10.12 -12.42 1.00
CA TYR A 782 10.64 -11.56 -0.06
C TYR A 782 11.54 -10.44 0.49
N PHE A 783 11.12 -9.75 1.57
CA PHE A 783 11.98 -8.76 2.22
C PHE A 783 13.23 -9.38 2.87
N GLU A 784 13.14 -10.63 3.34
CA GLU A 784 14.30 -11.37 3.83
C GLU A 784 15.27 -11.68 2.69
N TRP A 785 14.81 -12.15 1.53
CA TRP A 785 15.67 -12.72 0.47
C TRP A 785 16.06 -11.76 -0.67
N MET A 786 15.52 -10.54 -0.67
CA MET A 786 15.80 -9.51 -1.68
C MET A 786 16.56 -8.32 -1.08
N PRO A 787 17.46 -7.67 -1.85
CA PRO A 787 18.26 -6.52 -1.39
C PRO A 787 17.44 -5.22 -1.40
N LEU A 788 16.33 -5.22 -0.66
CA LEU A 788 15.33 -4.15 -0.62
C LEU A 788 15.41 -3.33 0.65
N ARG A 789 15.19 -2.02 0.49
CA ARG A 789 14.82 -1.12 1.58
C ARG A 789 13.33 -1.24 1.83
N GLN A 790 12.99 -1.12 3.10
CA GLN A 790 11.63 -0.85 3.49
C GLN A 790 11.32 0.62 3.22
N ALA A 791 10.45 0.89 2.25
CA ALA A 791 10.21 2.25 1.75
C ALA A 791 9.58 3.16 2.80
N ASP A 792 8.75 2.60 3.67
CA ASP A 792 8.16 3.27 4.82
C ASP A 792 8.12 2.28 5.97
N MET A 793 8.82 2.61 7.06
CA MET A 793 8.86 1.74 8.23
C MET A 793 7.45 1.51 8.78
N ASP A 794 6.49 2.37 8.49
CA ASP A 794 5.11 2.26 8.90
C ASP A 794 4.24 1.45 7.92
N ASP A 795 4.73 0.97 6.78
CA ASP A 795 3.91 0.37 5.70
C ASP A 795 4.56 -0.86 5.03
N SER A 796 4.17 -2.08 5.45
CA SER A 796 4.86 -3.36 5.11
C SER A 796 4.57 -3.93 3.76
N LEU A 797 3.43 -3.56 3.24
CA LEU A 797 3.07 -3.94 1.89
C LEU A 797 3.56 -2.88 0.92
N ARG A 798 4.17 -1.78 1.39
CA ARG A 798 4.72 -0.77 0.50
C ARG A 798 6.09 -1.19 -0.03
N ILE A 799 6.07 -1.56 -1.31
CA ILE A 799 7.29 -1.74 -2.10
C ILE A 799 7.52 -0.61 -3.11
N TRP A 800 6.48 0.13 -3.51
CA TRP A 800 6.60 1.21 -4.49
C TRP A 800 7.38 2.40 -3.93
N ARG A 801 8.33 2.88 -4.73
CA ARG A 801 9.36 3.86 -4.36
C ARG A 801 9.97 4.50 -5.61
N SER A 802 10.70 5.60 -5.44
CA SER A 802 11.31 6.34 -6.54
C SER A 802 12.79 6.59 -6.32
N PHE A 803 13.53 6.70 -7.42
CA PHE A 803 14.97 6.94 -7.46
C PHE A 803 15.27 8.08 -8.44
N SER A 804 15.96 9.12 -7.96
CA SER A 804 16.39 10.23 -8.81
C SER A 804 17.85 10.06 -9.21
N LEU A 805 18.10 9.55 -10.41
CA LEU A 805 19.44 9.32 -10.93
C LEU A 805 19.93 10.58 -11.64
N GLY A 806 20.43 11.53 -10.85
CA GLY A 806 20.87 12.81 -11.39
C GLY A 806 19.73 13.69 -11.90
N THR A 807 20.09 14.61 -12.80
CA THR A 807 19.14 15.35 -13.65
C THR A 807 18.71 14.55 -14.88
N LEU A 808 19.27 13.35 -15.09
CA LEU A 808 19.00 12.53 -16.26
C LEU A 808 17.64 11.85 -16.17
N LEU A 809 17.35 11.09 -15.11
CA LEU A 809 16.08 10.37 -15.03
C LEU A 809 15.57 10.22 -13.59
N ASP A 810 14.25 10.20 -13.46
CA ASP A 810 13.57 9.63 -12.30
C ASP A 810 13.01 8.26 -12.66
N LEU A 811 13.31 7.25 -11.84
CA LEU A 811 12.71 5.93 -11.90
C LEU A 811 11.63 5.83 -10.82
N VAL A 812 10.39 5.53 -11.22
CA VAL A 812 9.23 5.38 -10.33
C VAL A 812 8.76 3.93 -10.40
N MET A 813 9.02 3.14 -9.36
CA MET A 813 8.64 1.73 -9.28
C MET A 813 7.26 1.62 -8.63
N LEU A 814 6.31 0.97 -9.31
CA LEU A 814 4.92 0.78 -8.90
C LEU A 814 4.68 -0.64 -8.35
N ASP A 815 3.69 -0.78 -7.47
CA ASP A 815 3.02 -2.05 -7.16
C ASP A 815 1.62 -2.06 -7.79
N THR A 816 1.34 -2.98 -8.70
CA THR A 816 0.01 -3.17 -9.31
C THR A 816 -0.63 -4.50 -8.92
N ARG A 817 -0.24 -5.08 -7.77
CA ARG A 817 -0.66 -6.40 -7.29
C ARG A 817 -1.06 -6.41 -5.83
N GLN A 818 -0.09 -6.32 -4.93
CA GLN A 818 -0.22 -6.88 -3.58
C GLN A 818 -0.85 -5.91 -2.59
N TYR A 819 -0.66 -4.61 -2.82
CA TYR A 819 -1.05 -3.57 -1.87
C TYR A 819 -2.57 -3.34 -1.80
N ASP A 820 -3.19 -2.85 -2.88
CA ASP A 820 -4.59 -2.42 -2.85
C ASP A 820 -5.31 -2.56 -4.22
N ARG A 821 -4.82 -3.47 -5.06
CA ARG A 821 -5.42 -3.78 -6.37
C ARG A 821 -6.86 -4.28 -6.22
N ASP A 822 -7.81 -3.71 -6.96
CA ASP A 822 -9.18 -4.24 -7.06
C ASP A 822 -9.22 -5.62 -7.72
N LEU A 823 -10.34 -6.34 -7.55
CA LEU A 823 -10.59 -7.67 -8.14
C LEU A 823 -10.14 -7.75 -9.59
N THR A 824 -9.34 -8.78 -9.90
CA THR A 824 -8.86 -9.10 -11.24
C THR A 824 -9.49 -10.39 -11.77
N VAL A 825 -9.16 -10.77 -13.00
CA VAL A 825 -9.53 -12.07 -13.54
C VAL A 825 -8.72 -13.13 -12.81
N LEU A 826 -9.39 -14.03 -12.10
CA LEU A 826 -8.75 -15.03 -11.24
C LEU A 826 -8.36 -16.29 -12.01
N ASN A 827 -9.10 -16.65 -13.07
CA ASN A 827 -8.85 -17.83 -13.88
C ASN A 827 -9.25 -17.55 -15.34
N GLY A 828 -8.63 -18.22 -16.30
CA GLY A 828 -8.98 -18.13 -17.72
C GLY A 828 -7.76 -18.07 -18.65
N LEU A 829 -7.96 -18.34 -19.93
CA LEU A 829 -6.93 -18.23 -20.97
C LEU A 829 -7.22 -16.99 -21.83
N ALA A 830 -6.24 -16.10 -21.99
CA ALA A 830 -6.38 -14.90 -22.84
C ALA A 830 -7.67 -14.09 -22.54
N GLY A 831 -7.99 -13.93 -21.25
CA GLY A 831 -9.18 -13.20 -20.79
C GLY A 831 -10.51 -13.92 -20.98
N ILE A 832 -10.52 -15.19 -21.41
CA ILE A 832 -11.73 -16.02 -21.60
C ILE A 832 -11.83 -17.06 -20.48
N GLY A 833 -13.00 -17.10 -19.82
CA GLY A 833 -13.25 -17.99 -18.67
C GLY A 833 -13.10 -17.29 -17.32
N GLY A 834 -13.28 -18.07 -16.24
CA GLY A 834 -13.28 -17.57 -14.87
C GLY A 834 -14.32 -16.47 -14.63
N ASN A 835 -13.93 -15.43 -13.88
CA ASN A 835 -14.76 -14.27 -13.55
C ASN A 835 -14.59 -13.10 -14.54
N SER A 836 -14.14 -13.36 -15.77
CA SER A 836 -13.85 -12.28 -16.75
C SER A 836 -15.07 -11.41 -17.08
N GLN A 837 -16.28 -11.99 -17.09
CA GLN A 837 -17.53 -11.24 -17.28
C GLN A 837 -17.85 -10.30 -16.10
N GLU A 838 -17.43 -10.65 -14.88
CA GLU A 838 -17.58 -9.77 -13.73
C GLU A 838 -16.62 -8.61 -13.83
N VAL A 839 -15.35 -8.88 -14.15
CA VAL A 839 -14.32 -7.85 -14.34
C VAL A 839 -14.70 -6.89 -15.47
N GLU A 840 -15.25 -7.38 -16.58
CA GLU A 840 -15.73 -6.55 -17.70
C GLU A 840 -16.74 -5.49 -17.24
N LYS A 841 -17.62 -5.81 -16.31
CA LYS A 841 -18.60 -4.84 -15.76
C LYS A 841 -17.95 -3.76 -14.90
N LEU A 842 -16.70 -3.98 -14.47
CA LEU A 842 -15.99 -3.10 -13.55
C LEU A 842 -15.00 -2.17 -14.27
N VAL A 843 -14.53 -2.49 -15.48
CA VAL A 843 -13.35 -1.85 -16.11
C VAL A 843 -13.42 -0.32 -16.18
N ASP A 844 -14.60 0.24 -16.44
CA ASP A 844 -14.86 1.68 -16.58
C ASP A 844 -15.39 2.35 -15.31
N LEU A 845 -15.52 1.61 -14.20
CA LEU A 845 -15.96 2.19 -12.94
C LEU A 845 -14.93 3.22 -12.47
N GLN A 846 -15.39 4.44 -12.26
CA GLN A 846 -14.52 5.58 -11.92
C GLN A 846 -13.69 5.36 -10.66
N ASN A 847 -14.19 4.55 -9.72
CA ASN A 847 -13.48 4.22 -8.49
C ASN A 847 -12.59 2.95 -8.59
N ARG A 848 -12.48 2.33 -9.77
CA ARG A 848 -11.65 1.15 -9.99
C ARG A 848 -10.17 1.54 -10.07
N THR A 849 -9.33 0.76 -9.41
CA THR A 849 -7.90 1.02 -9.26
C THR A 849 -7.07 -0.25 -9.26
N ILE A 850 -5.96 -0.22 -10.00
CA ILE A 850 -4.96 -1.30 -10.00
C ILE A 850 -3.89 -1.09 -8.93
N MET A 851 -3.67 0.17 -8.50
CA MET A 851 -2.64 0.55 -7.53
C MET A 851 -3.19 0.85 -6.12
N GLY A 852 -4.48 1.16 -6.01
CA GLY A 852 -5.05 1.85 -4.86
C GLY A 852 -4.83 3.37 -4.93
N PHE A 853 -5.80 4.14 -4.43
CA PHE A 853 -5.77 5.60 -4.50
C PHE A 853 -4.57 6.25 -3.80
N LYS A 854 -4.03 5.59 -2.77
CA LYS A 854 -2.84 6.09 -2.04
C LYS A 854 -1.61 6.10 -2.94
N GLN A 855 -1.39 5.02 -3.68
CA GLN A 855 -0.26 4.93 -4.60
C GLN A 855 -0.52 5.76 -5.86
N GLU A 856 -1.75 5.83 -6.36
CA GLU A 856 -2.11 6.74 -7.47
C GLU A 856 -1.71 8.19 -7.16
N ALA A 857 -2.14 8.73 -6.02
CA ALA A 857 -1.80 10.10 -5.63
C ALA A 857 -0.29 10.30 -5.52
N TRP A 858 0.42 9.35 -4.89
CA TRP A 858 1.88 9.39 -4.80
C TRP A 858 2.55 9.34 -6.17
N PHE A 859 2.07 8.50 -7.09
CA PHE A 859 2.60 8.34 -8.44
C PHE A 859 2.46 9.63 -9.24
N TYR A 860 1.28 10.25 -9.19
CA TYR A 860 1.02 11.54 -9.83
C TYR A 860 1.89 12.65 -9.26
N ASP A 861 2.10 12.67 -7.94
CA ASP A 861 3.04 13.59 -7.30
C ASP A 861 4.48 13.35 -7.77
N GLN A 862 4.93 12.09 -7.92
CA GLN A 862 6.28 11.79 -8.42
C GLN A 862 6.48 12.28 -9.86
N LEU A 863 5.53 12.01 -10.76
CA LEU A 863 5.61 12.48 -12.14
C LEU A 863 5.62 14.00 -12.23
N THR A 864 4.79 14.67 -11.43
CA THR A 864 4.72 16.14 -11.38
C THR A 864 6.03 16.73 -10.87
N GLN A 865 6.54 16.23 -9.74
CA GLN A 865 7.80 16.71 -9.15
C GLN A 865 9.00 16.44 -10.05
N SER A 866 9.02 15.30 -10.74
CA SER A 866 10.04 14.98 -11.74
C SER A 866 10.02 16.01 -12.88
N SER A 867 8.82 16.34 -13.35
CA SER A 867 8.62 17.32 -14.42
C SER A 867 8.99 18.74 -14.02
N GLU A 868 8.53 19.20 -12.87
CA GLU A 868 8.86 20.52 -12.33
C GLU A 868 10.36 20.67 -12.05
N ARG A 869 11.05 19.59 -11.67
CA ARG A 869 12.50 19.58 -11.48
C ARG A 869 13.28 19.67 -12.80
N GLY A 870 12.66 19.30 -13.93
CA GLY A 870 13.34 19.22 -15.21
C GLY A 870 14.25 18.00 -15.36
N ALA A 871 13.87 16.85 -14.79
CA ALA A 871 14.53 15.59 -15.13
C ALA A 871 14.31 15.29 -16.63
N ALA A 872 15.35 14.83 -17.34
CA ALA A 872 15.22 14.56 -18.78
C ALA A 872 14.19 13.45 -19.05
N TRP A 873 14.17 12.40 -18.22
CA TRP A 873 13.29 11.23 -18.39
C TRP A 873 12.51 10.86 -17.12
N ARG A 874 11.32 10.30 -17.30
CA ARG A 874 10.48 9.68 -16.25
C ARG A 874 10.26 8.22 -16.63
N LEU A 875 11.00 7.31 -16.01
CA LEU A 875 10.81 5.87 -16.20
C LEU A 875 9.84 5.36 -15.14
N VAL A 876 8.84 4.59 -15.55
CA VAL A 876 7.83 4.02 -14.65
C VAL A 876 7.93 2.50 -14.74
N GLY A 877 8.47 1.86 -13.71
CA GLY A 877 8.52 0.40 -13.62
C GLY A 877 7.21 -0.13 -13.06
N ASN A 878 6.54 -1.01 -13.79
CA ASN A 878 5.31 -1.68 -13.36
C ASN A 878 5.33 -3.15 -13.82
N GLN A 879 4.42 -3.94 -13.28
CA GLN A 879 4.34 -5.38 -13.50
C GLN A 879 3.73 -5.71 -14.87
N VAL A 880 2.61 -5.09 -15.21
CA VAL A 880 1.69 -5.55 -16.26
C VAL A 880 1.56 -4.56 -17.43
N ILE A 881 1.25 -5.03 -18.63
CA ILE A 881 1.13 -4.18 -19.83
C ILE A 881 0.14 -3.02 -19.62
N PHE A 882 0.58 -1.81 -19.93
CA PHE A 882 -0.16 -0.56 -19.80
C PHE A 882 -0.95 -0.20 -21.05
N SER A 883 -0.34 -0.32 -22.24
CA SER A 883 -1.02 -0.04 -23.52
C SER A 883 -2.18 -1.00 -23.75
N ARG A 884 -3.14 -0.57 -24.57
CA ARG A 884 -4.29 -1.41 -24.89
C ARG A 884 -3.82 -2.58 -25.75
N MET A 885 -4.33 -3.76 -25.45
CA MET A 885 -4.07 -4.95 -26.23
C MET A 885 -5.38 -5.65 -26.56
N THR A 886 -5.66 -5.88 -27.84
CA THR A 886 -6.82 -6.65 -28.32
C THR A 886 -6.41 -7.70 -29.34
N LEU A 887 -7.17 -8.80 -29.40
CA LEU A 887 -7.06 -9.81 -30.45
C LEU A 887 -7.84 -9.44 -31.72
N GLY A 888 -8.79 -8.49 -31.64
CA GLY A 888 -9.66 -8.09 -32.75
C GLY A 888 -10.68 -9.15 -33.23
N ILE A 889 -10.52 -10.43 -32.83
CA ILE A 889 -11.42 -11.55 -33.19
C ILE A 889 -12.66 -11.56 -32.27
N LEU A 890 -12.54 -11.00 -31.06
CA LEU A 890 -13.64 -10.81 -30.10
C LEU A 890 -14.18 -9.37 -30.14
N GLY A 891 -14.07 -8.71 -31.29
CA GLY A 891 -14.23 -7.26 -31.40
C GLY A 891 -13.11 -6.52 -30.68
N ASP A 892 -13.44 -5.33 -30.17
CA ASP A 892 -12.52 -4.39 -29.51
C ASP A 892 -12.15 -4.76 -28.06
N GLN A 893 -12.52 -5.98 -27.64
CA GLN A 893 -12.36 -6.48 -26.28
C GLN A 893 -10.89 -6.69 -25.91
N PRO A 894 -10.49 -6.43 -24.64
CA PRO A 894 -9.13 -6.67 -24.17
C PRO A 894 -8.63 -8.10 -24.33
N PHE A 895 -7.34 -8.23 -24.62
CA PHE A 895 -6.63 -9.51 -24.68
C PHE A 895 -6.39 -10.09 -23.28
N ASN A 896 -6.03 -9.25 -22.31
CA ASN A 896 -5.81 -9.67 -20.93
C ASN A 896 -6.36 -8.62 -19.95
N ARG A 897 -7.40 -9.00 -19.19
CA ARG A 897 -8.03 -8.16 -18.16
C ARG A 897 -7.32 -8.21 -16.81
N ASP A 898 -6.27 -9.04 -16.70
CA ASP A 898 -5.33 -9.00 -15.59
C ASP A 898 -4.29 -7.87 -15.76
N GLN A 899 -4.33 -7.13 -16.86
CA GLN A 899 -3.46 -6.00 -17.16
C GLN A 899 -4.21 -4.67 -17.03
N TRP A 900 -3.61 -3.55 -17.42
CA TRP A 900 -4.26 -2.24 -17.32
C TRP A 900 -5.55 -2.12 -18.14
N ASP A 901 -5.76 -2.98 -19.13
CA ASP A 901 -7.05 -3.09 -19.83
C ASP A 901 -8.21 -3.53 -18.93
N GLY A 902 -7.92 -4.23 -17.82
CA GLY A 902 -8.92 -4.51 -16.80
C GLY A 902 -9.25 -3.32 -15.91
N TYR A 903 -8.59 -2.18 -16.08
CA TYR A 903 -8.64 -1.01 -15.19
C TYR A 903 -8.64 0.30 -15.98
N LEU A 904 -9.47 0.36 -17.05
CA LEU A 904 -9.54 1.48 -17.99
C LEU A 904 -9.71 2.84 -17.31
N ALA A 905 -10.60 2.94 -16.32
CA ALA A 905 -10.79 4.19 -15.58
C ALA A 905 -9.51 4.66 -14.85
N ASN A 906 -8.70 3.72 -14.32
CA ASN A 906 -7.42 4.06 -13.72
C ASN A 906 -6.40 4.49 -14.77
N ARG A 907 -6.34 3.78 -15.91
CA ARG A 907 -5.46 4.13 -17.03
C ARG A 907 -5.76 5.53 -17.58
N ASP A 908 -7.04 5.86 -17.75
CA ASP A 908 -7.51 7.18 -18.17
C ASP A 908 -7.06 8.27 -17.21
N ARG A 909 -7.09 8.04 -15.89
CA ARG A 909 -6.56 9.00 -14.90
C ARG A 909 -5.05 9.22 -15.06
N VAL A 910 -4.28 8.18 -15.41
CA VAL A 910 -2.84 8.33 -15.70
C VAL A 910 -2.63 9.21 -16.93
N TYR A 911 -3.33 8.93 -18.04
CA TYR A 911 -3.23 9.75 -19.25
C TYR A 911 -3.69 11.20 -19.02
N GLN A 912 -4.80 11.38 -18.30
CA GLN A 912 -5.31 12.70 -17.91
C GLN A 912 -4.26 13.48 -17.11
N HIS A 913 -3.61 12.84 -16.14
CA HIS A 913 -2.55 13.48 -15.33
C HIS A 913 -1.35 13.91 -16.19
N LEU A 914 -0.92 13.05 -17.11
CA LEU A 914 0.15 13.39 -18.07
C LEU A 914 -0.25 14.57 -18.96
N ALA A 915 -1.49 14.58 -19.46
CA ALA A 915 -2.02 15.64 -20.32
C ALA A 915 -2.13 16.98 -19.58
N ASP A 916 -2.78 17.01 -18.42
CA ASP A 916 -3.01 18.22 -17.64
C ASP A 916 -1.71 18.83 -17.12
N GLY A 917 -0.79 17.96 -16.67
CA GLY A 917 0.53 18.37 -16.21
C GLY A 917 1.52 18.69 -17.33
N LYS A 918 1.14 18.48 -18.60
CA LYS A 918 2.03 18.56 -19.78
C LYS A 918 3.34 17.78 -19.56
N ILE A 919 3.22 16.60 -18.97
CA ILE A 919 4.35 15.76 -18.58
C ILE A 919 4.79 14.96 -19.80
N ASN A 920 6.05 15.17 -20.20
CA ASN A 920 6.69 14.53 -21.35
C ASN A 920 7.76 13.52 -20.91
N ASN A 921 8.38 12.84 -21.89
CA ASN A 921 9.48 11.90 -21.73
C ASN A 921 9.19 10.80 -20.70
N THR A 922 7.95 10.28 -20.75
CA THR A 922 7.51 9.17 -19.90
C THR A 922 7.74 7.85 -20.63
N VAL A 923 8.43 6.91 -19.97
CA VAL A 923 8.63 5.54 -20.48
C VAL A 923 8.07 4.56 -19.46
N MET A 924 7.05 3.80 -19.85
CA MET A 924 6.48 2.71 -19.05
C MET A 924 7.26 1.42 -19.31
N LEU A 925 7.63 0.71 -18.24
CA LEU A 925 8.29 -0.59 -18.29
C LEU A 925 7.36 -1.65 -17.72
N SER A 926 7.25 -2.79 -18.40
CA SER A 926 6.30 -3.86 -18.06
C SER A 926 6.92 -5.25 -18.21
N GLY A 927 6.37 -6.24 -17.49
CA GLY A 927 6.73 -7.66 -17.53
C GLY A 927 5.49 -8.54 -17.73
N ASP A 928 5.26 -9.50 -16.81
CA ASP A 928 4.07 -10.36 -16.63
C ASP A 928 3.70 -11.27 -17.82
N SER A 929 3.48 -10.67 -18.98
CA SER A 929 2.93 -11.32 -20.18
C SER A 929 3.78 -12.43 -20.79
N HIS A 930 5.00 -12.61 -20.32
CA HIS A 930 5.99 -13.53 -20.90
C HIS A 930 6.18 -13.30 -22.41
N ALA A 931 6.21 -12.06 -22.89
CA ALA A 931 6.47 -11.75 -24.30
C ALA A 931 7.01 -10.34 -24.43
N ALA A 932 7.69 -10.04 -25.54
CA ALA A 932 8.21 -8.69 -25.75
C ALA A 932 7.20 -7.83 -26.51
N TRP A 933 6.94 -6.62 -26.01
CA TRP A 933 6.02 -5.65 -26.60
C TRP A 933 6.63 -4.26 -26.58
N VAL A 934 6.51 -3.53 -27.67
CA VAL A 934 6.98 -2.15 -27.77
C VAL A 934 5.91 -1.31 -28.43
N SER A 935 5.39 -0.35 -27.68
CA SER A 935 4.21 0.44 -28.05
C SER A 935 4.44 1.93 -27.80
N ASP A 936 3.79 2.79 -28.56
CA ASP A 936 3.61 4.18 -28.15
C ASP A 936 2.51 4.26 -27.07
N LEU A 937 2.60 5.21 -26.14
CA LEU A 937 1.56 5.46 -25.13
C LEU A 937 0.46 6.34 -25.73
N ALA A 938 -0.53 5.72 -26.37
CA ALA A 938 -1.62 6.40 -27.06
C ALA A 938 -2.93 6.37 -26.25
N TRP A 939 -3.54 7.55 -26.03
CA TRP A 939 -4.84 7.66 -25.37
C TRP A 939 -6.00 7.53 -26.37
N LEU A 940 -6.17 6.31 -26.88
CA LEU A 940 -7.09 6.00 -27.97
C LEU A 940 -8.53 6.43 -27.65
N GLY A 941 -9.20 7.03 -28.64
CA GLY A 941 -10.59 7.50 -28.53
C GLY A 941 -10.79 8.75 -27.66
N LYS A 942 -9.72 9.27 -27.05
CA LYS A 942 -9.73 10.52 -26.27
C LYS A 942 -8.83 11.59 -26.87
N ARG A 943 -7.76 11.18 -27.55
CA ARG A 943 -6.84 12.04 -28.29
C ARG A 943 -6.51 11.41 -29.63
N ASP A 944 -6.38 12.25 -30.66
CA ASP A 944 -5.92 11.80 -31.98
C ASP A 944 -4.51 11.23 -31.89
N TYR A 945 -4.30 10.08 -32.51
CA TYR A 945 -3.04 9.38 -32.57
C TYR A 945 -2.82 8.84 -33.99
N ASP A 946 -1.66 9.12 -34.56
CA ASP A 946 -1.24 8.61 -35.87
C ASP A 946 -0.22 7.49 -35.67
N GLU A 947 -0.60 6.26 -36.01
CA GLU A 947 0.28 5.09 -35.84
C GLU A 947 1.54 5.11 -36.73
N THR A 948 1.49 5.84 -37.86
CA THR A 948 2.58 5.94 -38.82
C THR A 948 3.66 6.88 -38.29
N THR A 949 3.25 8.09 -37.89
CA THR A 949 4.18 9.14 -37.44
C THR A 949 4.45 9.09 -35.92
N GLY A 950 3.58 8.41 -35.16
CA GLY A 950 3.56 8.41 -33.69
C GLY A 950 3.06 9.71 -33.07
N GLU A 951 2.57 10.67 -33.87
CA GLU A 951 2.01 11.92 -33.34
C GLU A 951 0.80 11.66 -32.45
N GLY A 952 0.70 12.41 -31.34
CA GLY A 952 -0.37 12.24 -30.35
C GLY A 952 -0.01 11.33 -29.15
N ALA A 953 1.12 10.62 -29.22
CA ALA A 953 1.63 9.80 -28.12
C ALA A 953 2.05 10.64 -26.89
N PHE A 954 1.92 10.05 -25.70
CA PHE A 954 2.35 10.63 -24.42
C PHE A 954 3.71 10.10 -23.94
N GLY A 955 4.28 9.11 -24.63
CA GLY A 955 5.48 8.40 -24.24
C GLY A 955 5.57 7.05 -24.94
N VAL A 956 6.36 6.14 -24.37
CA VAL A 956 6.61 4.80 -24.91
C VAL A 956 6.44 3.74 -23.82
N GLU A 957 5.88 2.59 -24.17
CA GLU A 957 5.93 1.38 -23.35
C GLU A 957 6.97 0.40 -23.91
N LEU A 958 7.85 -0.08 -23.04
CA LEU A 958 8.79 -1.15 -23.29
C LEU A 958 8.47 -2.31 -22.34
N ALA A 959 7.88 -3.38 -22.87
CA ALA A 959 7.55 -4.56 -22.11
C ALA A 959 8.49 -5.72 -22.46
N GLY A 960 9.13 -6.28 -21.43
CA GLY A 960 10.09 -7.36 -21.56
C GLY A 960 9.44 -8.74 -21.66
N THR A 961 10.12 -9.65 -22.36
CA THR A 961 9.82 -11.08 -22.29
C THR A 961 10.25 -11.67 -20.95
N ALA A 962 9.88 -12.93 -20.70
CA ALA A 962 10.29 -13.66 -19.52
C ALA A 962 11.76 -14.10 -19.59
N VAL A 963 12.43 -14.16 -18.44
CA VAL A 963 13.77 -14.78 -18.31
C VAL A 963 13.71 -16.24 -18.73
N THR A 964 12.72 -16.99 -18.24
CA THR A 964 12.52 -18.41 -18.61
C THR A 964 11.06 -18.82 -18.77
N SER A 965 10.11 -18.14 -18.13
CA SER A 965 8.69 -18.54 -18.11
C SER A 965 8.10 -18.69 -19.53
N SER A 966 7.31 -19.73 -19.71
CA SER A 966 6.72 -20.11 -21.00
C SER A 966 5.87 -19.00 -21.63
N SER A 967 5.88 -18.92 -22.97
CA SER A 967 5.11 -17.95 -23.75
C SER A 967 3.61 -18.00 -23.42
N PRO A 968 2.88 -16.86 -23.46
CA PRO A 968 1.46 -16.81 -23.14
C PRO A 968 0.59 -17.62 -24.12
N VAL A 969 1.14 -17.99 -25.28
CA VAL A 969 0.47 -18.80 -26.31
C VAL A 969 0.93 -20.26 -26.30
N GLY A 970 1.64 -20.68 -25.25
CA GLY A 970 2.30 -21.99 -25.19
C GLY A 970 3.55 -22.05 -26.07
N GLY A 971 4.29 -23.16 -26.01
CA GLY A 971 5.55 -23.39 -26.75
C GLY A 971 5.39 -23.52 -28.27
N LEU A 972 4.70 -22.57 -28.91
CA LEU A 972 4.50 -22.51 -30.34
C LEU A 972 5.85 -22.38 -31.06
N PRO A 973 6.06 -23.16 -32.13
CA PRO A 973 7.19 -22.95 -33.02
C PRO A 973 7.19 -21.53 -33.58
N LYS A 974 8.39 -20.97 -33.80
CA LYS A 974 8.60 -19.63 -34.39
C LYS A 974 7.78 -19.39 -35.67
N LEU A 975 7.61 -20.41 -36.50
CA LEU A 975 6.82 -20.38 -37.73
C LEU A 975 5.34 -19.99 -37.51
N LEU A 976 4.79 -20.30 -36.34
CA LEU A 976 3.41 -19.95 -35.96
C LEU A 976 3.34 -18.69 -35.08
N ALA A 977 4.36 -18.46 -34.25
CA ALA A 977 4.45 -17.28 -33.39
C ALA A 977 4.53 -15.97 -34.20
N ASN A 978 5.38 -15.90 -35.23
CA ASN A 978 5.58 -14.67 -36.01
C ASN A 978 4.30 -14.19 -36.76
N PRO A 979 3.52 -15.07 -37.43
CA PRO A 979 2.22 -14.68 -37.97
C PRO A 979 1.25 -14.11 -36.93
N LEU A 980 1.23 -14.68 -35.72
CA LEU A 980 0.38 -14.18 -34.62
C LEU A 980 0.88 -12.83 -34.10
N SER A 981 2.19 -12.62 -33.99
CA SER A 981 2.79 -11.31 -33.71
C SER A 981 2.34 -10.26 -34.75
N LYS A 982 2.37 -10.62 -36.03
CA LYS A 982 1.91 -9.74 -37.12
C LYS A 982 0.42 -9.44 -37.02
N TRP A 983 -0.39 -10.43 -36.64
CA TRP A 983 -1.81 -10.22 -36.40
C TRP A 983 -2.06 -9.24 -35.26
N LEU A 984 -1.41 -9.42 -34.10
CA LEU A 984 -1.52 -8.51 -32.95
C LEU A 984 -1.17 -7.07 -33.35
N ILE A 985 -0.06 -6.86 -34.08
CA ILE A 985 0.32 -5.53 -34.58
C ILE A 985 -0.75 -4.93 -35.49
N SER A 986 -1.41 -5.73 -36.32
CA SER A 986 -2.47 -5.25 -37.21
C SER A 986 -3.76 -4.85 -36.49
N LYS A 987 -3.95 -5.29 -35.23
CA LYS A 987 -5.15 -5.01 -34.43
C LYS A 987 -4.95 -3.92 -33.39
N ASN A 988 -3.70 -3.54 -33.12
CA ASN A 988 -3.34 -2.59 -32.08
C ASN A 988 -2.54 -1.44 -32.73
N PRO A 989 -3.17 -0.27 -32.96
CA PRO A 989 -2.54 0.87 -33.63
C PRO A 989 -1.24 1.36 -32.95
N GLU A 990 -1.20 1.32 -31.62
CA GLU A 990 -0.07 1.75 -30.82
C GLU A 990 1.07 0.72 -30.74
N LEU A 991 0.81 -0.56 -31.02
CA LEU A 991 1.80 -1.63 -30.94
C LEU A 991 2.72 -1.62 -32.16
N GLN A 992 4.00 -1.32 -31.95
CA GLN A 992 4.98 -1.18 -33.02
C GLN A 992 5.84 -2.43 -33.23
N TRP A 993 6.14 -3.18 -32.17
CA TRP A 993 6.85 -4.46 -32.27
C TRP A 993 6.36 -5.45 -31.23
N GLN A 994 6.33 -6.72 -31.62
CA GLN A 994 5.86 -7.82 -30.78
C GLN A 994 6.62 -9.10 -31.09
N ASP A 995 7.12 -9.80 -30.06
CA ASP A 995 7.68 -11.14 -30.18
C ASP A 995 7.08 -12.09 -29.12
N LEU A 996 6.39 -13.14 -29.59
CA LEU A 996 5.81 -14.19 -28.74
C LEU A 996 6.76 -15.36 -28.48
N PHE A 997 7.89 -15.44 -29.18
CA PHE A 997 8.70 -16.65 -29.22
C PHE A 997 9.85 -16.63 -28.21
N TYR A 998 10.76 -15.66 -28.30
CA TYR A 998 11.99 -15.71 -27.52
C TYR A 998 11.76 -15.37 -26.05
N ARG A 999 12.51 -16.06 -25.18
CA ARG A 999 12.76 -15.67 -23.78
C ARG A 999 14.00 -14.80 -23.72
N GLY A 1000 14.23 -14.08 -22.64
CA GLY A 1000 15.41 -13.22 -22.50
C GLY A 1000 15.15 -11.99 -21.66
N TYR A 1001 15.63 -10.84 -22.14
CA TYR A 1001 15.65 -9.59 -21.38
C TYR A 1001 15.88 -8.40 -22.33
N PHE A 1002 15.88 -7.19 -21.79
CA PHE A 1002 16.33 -6.03 -22.57
C PHE A 1002 17.24 -5.12 -21.75
N GLU A 1003 18.13 -4.43 -22.47
CA GLU A 1003 18.99 -3.39 -21.92
C GLU A 1003 18.53 -2.01 -22.39
N MET A 1004 18.67 -1.01 -21.54
CA MET A 1004 18.43 0.39 -21.89
C MET A 1004 19.72 1.19 -21.68
N SER A 1005 20.15 1.96 -22.68
CA SER A 1005 21.17 2.99 -22.53
C SER A 1005 20.51 4.37 -22.56
N ILE A 1006 20.57 5.08 -21.44
CA ILE A 1006 19.79 6.29 -21.21
C ILE A 1006 20.72 7.49 -21.20
N GLY A 1007 20.60 8.37 -22.20
CA GLY A 1007 21.32 9.64 -22.32
C GLY A 1007 20.39 10.84 -22.33
N TYR A 1008 20.93 12.05 -22.32
CA TYR A 1008 20.12 13.28 -22.33
C TYR A 1008 19.40 13.51 -23.66
N GLU A 1009 19.96 13.02 -24.77
CA GLU A 1009 19.39 13.20 -26.11
C GLU A 1009 18.41 12.08 -26.48
N ALA A 1010 18.66 10.85 -26.00
CA ALA A 1010 17.83 9.70 -26.35
C ALA A 1010 17.99 8.53 -25.36
N ILE A 1011 17.02 7.62 -25.39
CA ILE A 1011 17.10 6.27 -24.84
C ILE A 1011 17.23 5.27 -25.98
N GLU A 1012 18.23 4.40 -25.92
CA GLU A 1012 18.35 3.21 -26.77
C GLU A 1012 17.94 1.96 -25.98
N ALA A 1013 16.93 1.23 -26.43
CA ALA A 1013 16.48 -0.02 -25.83
C ALA A 1013 16.80 -1.22 -26.76
N ARG A 1014 17.51 -2.22 -26.25
CA ARG A 1014 17.98 -3.40 -26.98
C ARG A 1014 17.39 -4.66 -26.38
N PHE A 1015 16.60 -5.38 -27.17
CA PHE A 1015 15.95 -6.62 -26.74
C PHE A 1015 16.78 -7.83 -27.15
N TYR A 1016 17.08 -8.70 -26.19
CA TYR A 1016 17.89 -9.90 -26.37
C TYR A 1016 17.05 -11.16 -26.15
N GLY A 1017 17.16 -12.10 -27.09
CA GLY A 1017 16.52 -13.40 -27.04
C GLY A 1017 17.53 -14.51 -26.75
N ILE A 1018 17.16 -15.45 -25.89
CA ILE A 1018 17.90 -16.68 -25.62
C ILE A 1018 17.40 -17.76 -26.58
N PRO A 1019 18.26 -18.36 -27.42
CA PRO A 1019 17.83 -19.35 -28.41
C PRO A 1019 17.12 -20.56 -27.81
N ASP A 1020 17.66 -21.10 -26.72
CA ASP A 1020 17.07 -22.20 -25.97
C ASP A 1020 17.37 -22.03 -24.48
N VAL A 1021 16.32 -21.82 -23.68
CA VAL A 1021 16.44 -21.71 -22.23
C VAL A 1021 16.67 -23.06 -21.56
N LYS A 1022 16.42 -24.19 -22.24
CA LYS A 1022 16.59 -25.53 -21.67
C LYS A 1022 18.03 -26.00 -21.62
N VAL A 1023 18.96 -25.24 -22.20
CA VAL A 1023 20.40 -25.54 -22.21
C VAL A 1023 21.15 -24.35 -21.59
N LYS A 1024 22.16 -24.64 -20.76
CA LYS A 1024 23.09 -23.61 -20.31
C LYS A 1024 23.90 -23.12 -21.50
N SER A 1025 23.82 -21.83 -21.81
CA SER A 1025 24.54 -21.23 -22.93
C SER A 1025 24.86 -19.76 -22.64
N ASP A 1026 25.91 -19.26 -23.29
CA ASP A 1026 26.22 -17.84 -23.41
C ASP A 1026 25.65 -17.19 -24.69
N ASP A 1027 24.94 -17.95 -25.51
CA ASP A 1027 24.30 -17.46 -26.73
C ASP A 1027 23.15 -16.49 -26.41
N GLU A 1028 23.15 -15.36 -27.11
CA GLU A 1028 22.00 -14.47 -27.21
C GLU A 1028 21.87 -13.86 -28.60
N ILE A 1029 20.64 -13.51 -28.96
CA ILE A 1029 20.31 -12.87 -30.22
C ILE A 1029 19.79 -11.48 -29.92
N LEU A 1030 20.46 -10.44 -30.42
CA LEU A 1030 19.87 -9.10 -30.48
C LEU A 1030 18.66 -9.12 -31.42
N LEU A 1031 17.45 -9.09 -30.83
CA LEU A 1031 16.18 -9.21 -31.55
C LEU A 1031 15.81 -7.89 -32.23
N ALA A 1032 15.87 -6.80 -31.49
CA ALA A 1032 15.49 -5.47 -31.98
C ALA A 1032 16.17 -4.38 -31.15
N THR A 1033 16.28 -3.19 -31.74
CA THR A 1033 16.78 -1.98 -31.08
C THR A 1033 15.81 -0.85 -31.35
N PHE A 1034 15.42 -0.12 -30.31
CA PHE A 1034 14.48 0.99 -30.38
C PHE A 1034 15.12 2.26 -29.82
N LEU A 1035 14.85 3.38 -30.46
CA LEU A 1035 15.34 4.69 -30.04
C LEU A 1035 14.14 5.55 -29.62
N ILE A 1036 14.29 6.28 -28.52
CA ILE A 1036 13.31 7.25 -28.02
C ILE A 1036 14.05 8.57 -27.89
N ASN A 1037 13.74 9.54 -28.74
CA ASN A 1037 14.40 10.85 -28.74
C ASN A 1037 13.78 11.76 -27.68
N ASN A 1038 14.61 12.56 -27.03
CA ASN A 1038 14.20 13.53 -26.03
C ASN A 1038 13.19 14.53 -26.63
N GLY A 1039 12.05 14.70 -25.96
CA GLY A 1039 11.01 15.65 -26.32
C GLY A 1039 9.99 15.13 -27.33
N GLU A 1040 10.24 13.99 -27.98
CA GLU A 1040 9.33 13.46 -29.02
C GLU A 1040 8.13 12.70 -28.44
N ASN A 1041 8.25 12.11 -27.24
CA ASN A 1041 7.19 11.31 -26.58
C ASN A 1041 6.69 10.09 -27.38
N LYS A 1042 7.54 9.54 -28.25
CA LYS A 1042 7.23 8.40 -29.12
C LYS A 1042 8.50 7.66 -29.49
N LEU A 1043 8.35 6.46 -30.05
CA LEU A 1043 9.46 5.74 -30.67
C LEU A 1043 9.94 6.49 -31.92
N ALA A 1044 11.25 6.64 -32.09
CA ALA A 1044 11.86 7.28 -33.24
C ALA A 1044 11.48 6.56 -34.55
N ARG A 1045 11.27 7.33 -35.62
CA ARG A 1045 10.69 6.86 -36.89
C ARG A 1045 11.67 6.87 -38.08
N ASN A 1046 12.99 6.83 -37.91
CA ASN A 1046 13.93 7.11 -39.01
C ASN A 1046 14.69 5.87 -39.56
N PRO A 1047 14.41 5.35 -40.78
CA PRO A 1047 13.27 5.66 -41.66
C PRO A 1047 11.96 4.97 -41.25
N THR A 1048 12.02 4.03 -40.30
CA THR A 1048 10.88 3.37 -39.65
C THR A 1048 11.27 2.98 -38.22
N VAL A 1049 10.31 2.49 -37.41
CA VAL A 1049 10.59 2.02 -36.05
C VAL A 1049 11.70 0.97 -36.05
N GLY A 1050 12.67 1.12 -35.13
CA GLY A 1050 13.76 0.17 -34.94
C GLY A 1050 14.69 -0.02 -36.16
N GLY A 1051 14.83 1.02 -36.99
CA GLY A 1051 15.63 0.94 -38.22
C GLY A 1051 15.04 -0.01 -39.28
N GLY A 1052 13.77 -0.39 -39.13
CA GLY A 1052 13.03 -1.22 -40.07
C GLY A 1052 13.38 -2.70 -40.08
N ARG A 1053 14.15 -3.18 -39.10
CA ARG A 1053 14.57 -4.58 -39.01
C ARG A 1053 14.46 -5.10 -37.59
N ALA A 1054 13.86 -6.28 -37.43
CA ALA A 1054 13.95 -7.10 -36.22
C ALA A 1054 14.31 -8.54 -36.60
N LYS A 1055 14.88 -9.34 -35.68
CA LYS A 1055 15.22 -10.75 -35.89
C LYS A 1055 14.19 -11.72 -35.30
N GLY A 1056 13.31 -11.24 -34.44
CA GLY A 1056 12.20 -11.98 -33.82
C GLY A 1056 10.86 -11.26 -33.99
N GLY A 1057 9.79 -12.05 -33.98
CA GLY A 1057 8.42 -11.54 -33.95
C GLY A 1057 7.96 -10.84 -35.23
N ALA A 1058 7.29 -9.70 -35.07
CA ALA A 1058 6.85 -8.83 -36.14
C ALA A 1058 7.11 -7.36 -35.80
N LEU A 1059 7.42 -6.55 -36.81
CA LEU A 1059 7.71 -5.10 -36.69
C LEU A 1059 6.77 -4.33 -37.61
N LYS A 1060 6.03 -3.35 -37.08
CA LYS A 1060 5.11 -2.52 -37.85
C LYS A 1060 5.90 -1.75 -38.90
N ASN A 1061 5.46 -1.85 -40.16
CA ASN A 1061 6.10 -1.23 -41.33
C ASN A 1061 7.59 -1.61 -41.51
N GLY A 1062 8.03 -2.74 -40.94
CA GLY A 1062 9.40 -3.23 -40.99
C GLY A 1062 9.52 -4.64 -41.55
N LYS A 1063 10.74 -5.17 -41.55
CA LYS A 1063 11.04 -6.54 -41.98
C LYS A 1063 11.57 -7.38 -40.83
N VAL A 1064 11.07 -8.60 -40.74
CA VAL A 1064 11.66 -9.67 -39.91
C VAL A 1064 12.17 -10.74 -40.85
N PRO A 1065 13.49 -10.84 -41.10
CA PRO A 1065 14.03 -11.87 -41.98
C PRO A 1065 13.64 -13.26 -41.45
N LEU A 1066 13.32 -14.18 -42.34
CA LEU A 1066 13.26 -15.60 -42.00
C LEU A 1066 14.69 -16.02 -41.65
N VAL A 1067 14.98 -16.10 -40.34
CA VAL A 1067 16.21 -16.69 -39.79
C VAL A 1067 15.88 -18.08 -39.31
#